data_AF-A0A4Y2N926-F1
#
_entry.id   AF-A0A4Y2N926-F1
#
_cell.length_a   1.000
_cell.length_b   1.000
_cell.length_c   1.000
_cell.angle_alpha   90.00
_cell.angle_beta   90.00
_cell.angle_gamma   90.00
#
_symmetry.space_group_name_H-M   'P 1'
#
loop_
_entity.id
_entity.type
_entity.pdbx_description
1 polymer ?
#
loop_
_entity_poly.entity_id
_entity_poly.type
_entity_poly.pdbx_seq_one_letter_code
_entity_poly.pdbx_strand_id
1 'polypeptide(L)'
;MEHITYIDRGKRKVMTVDEFMALDVSSDSDDGLDFDDFSDEDPTINPKDLEFSDSDSQPETTVKKVKNSSSIIEKQVHPSIAEAGQPTSSNTSQPTESNINQPTSSNKKTDTGKCQILWKKQSTKFSGEPFLFTGHNALPQSILQLSTPYQFFKYFFTDEIVSKIADETNLYSTQKNPNKPVDCIVYDIHKFIGICILSSLAPPTCVRDLWNDVYGIDLVKETMSQRHFEKLHSSLHFNDNAKTPDHQSPDHDKLYKIRPILDYLNQRCLSVPMSERLSIDEQMCATKARHHMKMYMKDKPHKWGYKLYVLSGDIGFTHKFEIYSGQENDPKFRRDGEPDIGASGNVVIRLSREIPRNQNYKLYFDRYYSSLNLSVYLFQQGIQCVGTIQRNRIPNCKFRNDQELKKEPRGFSEEFFTNFESVGISTVLYKDNSNVAFLSTFVGEMPNSEVRRFDRKKKQHIMFSPLGAEAPPRELETFRFRYPGGQRVLCTSGSVTYSSRSSVRPRRSFDCHPGYFVCNSSKICVEQRFICDDYKDCEDGSDEWNCIKVWFRKFKAGNFDIEDEPRSGRPTKVDCEELKQMIDQDRNVSTRTIALELDVCQKIIVNTLKHINVTFKFNRWVPHELTAEDKGKRKSACLALLRDQKKEKILDIIVTCYEKWV
;
A
#
# COMPACT_ATOMS: atom_id res chain seq x y z
N MET A 1 -32.67 7.73 26.94
CA MET A 1 -31.83 8.13 25.80
C MET A 1 -30.40 8.00 26.25
N GLU A 2 -29.57 7.28 25.50
CA GLU A 2 -28.17 7.10 25.84
C GLU A 2 -27.37 8.30 25.31
N HIS A 3 -26.38 8.75 26.10
CA HIS A 3 -25.58 9.93 25.81
C HIS A 3 -24.11 9.52 25.65
N ILE A 4 -23.60 9.60 24.43
CA ILE A 4 -22.20 9.30 24.13
C ILE A 4 -21.35 10.46 24.64
N THR A 5 -20.42 10.15 25.54
CA THR A 5 -19.36 11.07 25.95
C THR A 5 -18.10 10.76 25.16
N TYR A 6 -17.51 11.75 24.51
CA TYR A 6 -16.24 11.63 23.79
C TYR A 6 -15.37 12.88 23.95
N ILE A 7 -14.09 12.79 23.56
CA ILE A 7 -13.12 13.89 23.72
C ILE A 7 -12.69 14.42 22.34
N ASP A 8 -13.30 15.53 21.92
CA ASP A 8 -12.85 16.29 20.73
C ASP A 8 -11.82 17.34 21.16
N ARG A 9 -10.63 17.31 20.54
CA ARG A 9 -9.54 18.30 20.74
C ARG A 9 -9.24 18.59 22.22
N GLY A 10 -9.28 17.56 23.05
CA GLY A 10 -9.00 17.63 24.49
C GLY A 10 -10.16 18.15 25.35
N LYS A 11 -11.42 18.08 24.89
CA LYS A 11 -12.60 18.53 25.64
C LYS A 11 -13.73 17.50 25.61
N ARG A 12 -14.26 17.17 26.80
CA ARG A 12 -15.40 16.26 27.01
C ARG A 12 -16.68 16.85 26.39
N LYS A 13 -17.11 16.30 25.25
CA LYS A 13 -18.42 16.54 24.64
C LYS A 13 -19.39 15.45 25.07
N VAL A 14 -20.68 15.78 25.07
CA VAL A 14 -21.80 14.86 25.32
C VAL A 14 -22.84 15.11 24.23
N MET A 15 -23.31 14.04 23.57
CA MET A 15 -24.36 14.09 22.55
C MET A 15 -25.21 12.82 22.57
N THR A 16 -26.38 12.83 21.95
CA THR A 16 -27.19 11.62 21.76
C THR A 16 -26.59 10.70 20.70
N VAL A 17 -26.98 9.43 20.72
CA VAL A 17 -26.57 8.44 19.70
C VAL A 17 -26.99 8.88 18.29
N ASP A 18 -28.19 9.45 18.15
CA ASP A 18 -28.74 9.89 16.86
C ASP A 18 -27.98 11.10 16.28
N GLU A 19 -27.62 12.08 17.12
CA GLU A 19 -26.76 13.21 16.71
C GLU A 19 -25.35 12.74 16.32
N PHE A 20 -24.82 11.69 16.96
CA PHE A 20 -23.49 11.15 16.65
C PHE A 20 -23.47 10.44 15.30
N MET A 21 -24.51 9.66 15.01
CA MET A 21 -24.73 9.00 13.71
C MET A 21 -24.98 9.98 12.55
N ALA A 22 -25.36 11.23 12.84
CA ALA A 22 -25.61 12.28 11.85
C ALA A 22 -24.34 13.09 11.47
N LEU A 23 -23.18 12.77 12.04
CA LEU A 23 -21.91 13.40 11.65
C LEU A 23 -21.33 12.76 10.38
N ASP A 24 -21.14 13.57 9.35
CA ASP A 24 -20.47 13.17 8.10
C ASP A 24 -18.95 13.04 8.32
N VAL A 25 -18.51 11.86 8.78
CA VAL A 25 -17.11 11.62 9.17
C VAL A 25 -16.29 11.05 8.02
N SER A 26 -15.49 11.92 7.40
CA SER A 26 -14.37 11.53 6.56
C SER A 26 -13.35 10.69 7.35
N SER A 27 -12.97 9.52 6.81
CA SER A 27 -12.09 8.54 7.46
C SER A 27 -10.60 8.96 7.50
N ASP A 28 -10.28 10.08 8.13
CA ASP A 28 -8.91 10.53 8.43
C ASP A 28 -8.42 9.91 9.77
N SER A 29 -8.32 8.56 9.83
CA SER A 29 -7.97 7.78 11.03
C SER A 29 -6.95 6.64 10.75
N ASP A 30 -5.64 6.91 10.84
CA ASP A 30 -4.54 5.93 10.67
C ASP A 30 -3.98 5.49 12.04
N ASP A 31 -4.75 4.64 12.72
CA ASP A 31 -4.28 3.83 13.85
C ASP A 31 -4.26 2.36 13.43
N GLY A 32 -3.39 2.06 12.44
CA GLY A 32 -3.04 0.68 12.10
C GLY A 32 -2.59 -0.07 13.36
N LEU A 33 -3.33 -1.12 13.72
CA LEU A 33 -3.22 -1.87 14.97
C LEU A 33 -2.01 -2.82 14.99
N ASP A 34 -0.81 -2.24 14.86
CA ASP A 34 0.47 -2.95 14.96
C ASP A 34 0.75 -3.33 16.43
N PHE A 35 0.18 -4.45 16.88
CA PHE A 35 0.84 -5.25 17.91
C PHE A 35 1.98 -6.02 17.25
N ASP A 36 3.23 -5.66 17.57
CA ASP A 36 4.44 -6.43 17.22
C ASP A 36 4.47 -7.75 18.04
N ASP A 37 3.63 -8.73 17.69
CA ASP A 37 3.83 -10.14 18.06
C ASP A 37 3.28 -11.12 16.99
N PHE A 38 4.10 -11.36 15.97
CA PHE A 38 4.00 -12.54 15.11
C PHE A 38 5.39 -13.15 14.96
N SER A 39 5.68 -14.13 15.80
CA SER A 39 6.86 -15.00 15.74
C SER A 39 6.55 -16.31 15.00
N ASP A 40 5.96 -16.19 13.79
CA ASP A 40 5.77 -17.27 12.84
C ASP A 40 6.74 -17.09 11.66
N GLU A 41 8.02 -17.44 11.83
CA GLU A 41 8.93 -17.64 10.69
C GLU A 41 8.64 -19.02 10.07
N ASP A 42 8.22 -19.05 8.80
CA ASP A 42 8.25 -20.27 7.99
C ASP A 42 9.72 -20.65 7.75
N PRO A 43 10.20 -21.80 8.25
CA PRO A 43 11.62 -22.14 8.26
C PRO A 43 12.14 -22.67 6.91
N THR A 44 11.42 -22.48 5.79
CA THR A 44 11.69 -23.22 4.53
C THR A 44 12.02 -22.38 3.28
N ILE A 45 12.42 -21.10 3.40
CA ILE A 45 12.95 -20.31 2.27
C ILE A 45 14.41 -19.89 2.49
N ASN A 46 15.31 -20.34 1.60
CA ASN A 46 16.74 -20.04 1.64
C ASN A 46 17.02 -18.62 1.10
N PRO A 47 17.70 -17.71 1.84
CA PRO A 47 17.92 -16.32 1.42
C PRO A 47 18.85 -16.07 0.20
N LYS A 48 19.08 -17.06 -0.66
CA LYS A 48 20.01 -16.99 -1.81
C LYS A 48 19.34 -16.93 -3.18
N ASP A 49 18.07 -17.26 -3.29
CA ASP A 49 17.36 -17.35 -4.58
C ASP A 49 16.65 -16.03 -4.97
N LEU A 50 17.07 -14.91 -4.38
CA LEU A 50 16.52 -13.56 -4.60
C LEU A 50 17.44 -12.66 -5.43
N GLU A 51 17.83 -13.11 -6.63
CA GLU A 51 18.34 -12.20 -7.66
C GLU A 51 17.18 -11.48 -8.36
N PHE A 52 16.90 -10.25 -7.92
CA PHE A 52 15.91 -9.38 -8.57
C PHE A 52 16.44 -8.87 -9.92
N SER A 53 15.80 -9.30 -11.01
CA SER A 53 16.02 -8.72 -12.35
C SER A 53 15.21 -7.44 -12.53
N ASP A 54 15.82 -6.26 -12.32
CA ASP A 54 15.23 -4.97 -12.70
C ASP A 54 15.09 -4.87 -14.23
N SER A 55 13.88 -5.14 -14.75
CA SER A 55 13.57 -5.11 -16.18
C SER A 55 12.78 -3.87 -16.60
N ASP A 56 13.22 -2.67 -16.20
CA ASP A 56 12.62 -1.38 -16.61
C ASP A 56 13.30 -0.84 -17.89
N SER A 57 13.19 -1.59 -18.99
CA SER A 57 13.92 -1.34 -20.23
C SER A 57 13.14 -0.45 -21.22
N GLN A 58 13.43 0.85 -21.26
CA GLN A 58 13.02 1.71 -22.39
C GLN A 58 13.94 1.52 -23.61
N PRO A 59 13.40 1.45 -24.84
CA PRO A 59 14.20 1.32 -26.05
C PRO A 59 14.70 2.68 -26.57
N GLU A 60 15.85 3.15 -26.10
CA GLU A 60 16.55 4.30 -26.71
C GLU A 60 17.29 3.89 -28.00
N THR A 61 16.64 4.09 -29.16
CA THR A 61 17.32 3.96 -30.46
C THR A 61 18.14 5.21 -30.79
N THR A 62 19.41 5.27 -30.38
CA THR A 62 20.36 6.29 -30.87
C THR A 62 21.23 5.76 -32.00
N VAL A 63 21.01 6.27 -33.22
CA VAL A 63 21.83 5.90 -34.40
C VAL A 63 23.17 6.64 -34.37
N LYS A 64 24.26 5.89 -34.25
CA LYS A 64 25.61 6.31 -34.66
C LYS A 64 26.21 5.28 -35.62
N LYS A 65 27.10 5.74 -36.50
CA LYS A 65 27.44 5.08 -37.78
C LYS A 65 28.96 4.97 -37.95
N VAL A 66 29.42 3.92 -38.63
CA VAL A 66 30.84 3.61 -39.03
C VAL A 66 31.83 3.42 -37.84
N LYS A 67 32.90 2.61 -37.90
CA LYS A 67 33.61 1.92 -39.01
C LYS A 67 33.95 0.44 -38.72
N ASN A 68 34.32 -0.29 -39.77
CA ASN A 68 34.82 -1.68 -39.74
C ASN A 68 36.22 -1.83 -39.12
N SER A 69 36.50 -3.00 -38.54
CA SER A 69 37.79 -3.72 -38.63
C SER A 69 37.55 -5.22 -38.40
N SER A 70 38.53 -6.11 -38.69
CA SER A 70 38.27 -7.54 -38.92
C SER A 70 39.41 -8.50 -38.55
N SER A 71 39.08 -9.55 -37.80
CA SER A 71 39.79 -10.85 -37.64
C SER A 71 38.81 -11.82 -36.94
N ILE A 72 38.52 -13.07 -37.35
CA ILE A 72 39.30 -14.24 -37.80
C ILE A 72 39.91 -15.05 -36.62
N ILE A 73 39.93 -16.39 -36.78
CA ILE A 73 40.25 -17.50 -35.85
C ILE A 73 38.98 -18.02 -35.11
N GLU A 74 38.42 -19.23 -35.25
CA GLU A 74 38.64 -20.53 -35.97
C GLU A 74 38.70 -21.72 -34.97
N LYS A 75 38.31 -22.92 -35.43
CA LYS A 75 38.41 -24.30 -34.83
C LYS A 75 37.17 -24.79 -34.08
N GLN A 76 36.46 -25.81 -34.60
CA GLN A 76 36.73 -27.28 -34.64
C GLN A 76 36.44 -27.96 -33.28
N VAL A 77 35.55 -28.95 -33.05
CA VAL A 77 34.84 -30.02 -33.82
C VAL A 77 35.42 -31.43 -33.60
N HIS A 78 34.65 -32.27 -32.86
CA HIS A 78 34.64 -33.77 -32.83
C HIS A 78 35.87 -34.54 -32.27
N PRO A 79 35.78 -35.88 -32.01
CA PRO A 79 34.61 -36.73 -31.63
C PRO A 79 34.91 -37.81 -30.54
N SER A 80 33.86 -38.55 -30.12
CA SER A 80 33.86 -40.01 -29.78
C SER A 80 32.38 -40.46 -29.85
N ILE A 81 31.94 -41.53 -30.56
CA ILE A 81 32.32 -42.96 -30.53
C ILE A 81 32.03 -43.54 -29.13
N ALA A 82 30.95 -44.28 -28.80
CA ALA A 82 29.99 -45.18 -29.49
C ALA A 82 30.31 -46.69 -29.33
N GLU A 83 29.32 -47.46 -28.85
CA GLU A 83 29.27 -48.93 -28.92
C GLU A 83 27.79 -49.39 -28.92
N ALA A 84 27.51 -50.67 -29.23
CA ALA A 84 26.21 -51.10 -29.74
C ALA A 84 25.65 -52.41 -29.12
N GLY A 85 24.32 -52.61 -29.22
CA GLY A 85 23.64 -53.84 -28.81
C GLY A 85 22.26 -54.01 -29.47
N GLN A 86 22.06 -55.14 -30.14
CA GLN A 86 20.85 -55.61 -30.84
C GLN A 86 20.74 -57.14 -30.60
N PRO A 87 19.66 -57.84 -31.01
CA PRO A 87 18.24 -57.45 -31.11
C PRO A 87 17.33 -58.53 -30.48
N THR A 88 15.99 -58.41 -30.59
CA THR A 88 15.06 -59.55 -30.75
C THR A 88 13.68 -59.08 -31.24
N SER A 89 12.81 -59.99 -31.71
CA SER A 89 11.68 -59.68 -32.59
C SER A 89 10.43 -60.55 -32.38
N SER A 90 9.25 -59.99 -32.66
CA SER A 90 8.05 -60.76 -33.05
C SER A 90 6.99 -59.86 -33.71
N ASN A 91 6.56 -60.22 -34.93
CA ASN A 91 5.36 -59.68 -35.60
C ASN A 91 4.09 -60.37 -35.01
N THR A 92 2.83 -60.06 -35.35
CA THR A 92 2.16 -59.46 -36.52
C THR A 92 0.79 -58.88 -36.01
N SER A 93 -0.12 -58.15 -36.69
CA SER A 93 -0.49 -58.03 -38.11
C SER A 93 -1.23 -56.70 -38.41
N GLN A 94 -1.56 -56.46 -39.68
CA GLN A 94 -2.63 -55.56 -40.15
C GLN A 94 -3.46 -56.25 -41.26
N PRO A 95 -4.66 -55.75 -41.55
CA PRO A 95 -5.02 -55.30 -42.91
C PRO A 95 -5.34 -53.78 -42.91
N THR A 96 -4.74 -52.94 -43.78
CA THR A 96 -5.17 -52.58 -45.16
C THR A 96 -6.65 -52.18 -45.29
N GLU A 97 -7.05 -51.07 -45.92
CA GLU A 97 -6.40 -49.92 -46.59
C GLU A 97 -7.44 -48.74 -46.56
N SER A 98 -7.16 -47.46 -46.84
CA SER A 98 -6.54 -46.87 -48.04
C SER A 98 -6.16 -45.39 -47.84
N ASN A 99 -5.23 -44.87 -48.66
CA ASN A 99 -4.68 -43.50 -48.55
C ASN A 99 -5.54 -42.37 -49.18
N ILE A 100 -5.54 -41.19 -48.55
CA ILE A 100 -5.39 -39.90 -49.23
C ILE A 100 -4.34 -39.06 -48.47
N ASN A 101 -3.41 -38.44 -49.19
CA ASN A 101 -2.20 -37.82 -48.61
C ASN A 101 -2.46 -36.48 -47.91
N GLN A 102 -1.85 -36.28 -46.74
CA GLN A 102 -1.54 -34.93 -46.23
C GLN A 102 -0.19 -34.47 -46.77
N PRO A 103 -0.10 -33.30 -47.45
CA PRO A 103 1.19 -32.66 -47.72
C PRO A 103 1.68 -31.98 -46.45
N THR A 104 2.82 -32.43 -45.92
CA THR A 104 3.56 -31.69 -44.88
C THR A 104 4.04 -30.35 -45.44
N SER A 105 3.39 -29.25 -45.06
CA SER A 105 3.86 -27.90 -45.39
C SER A 105 4.39 -27.20 -44.15
N SER A 106 5.52 -26.53 -44.31
CA SER A 106 6.24 -25.83 -43.24
C SER A 106 5.37 -24.78 -42.52
N ASN A 107 5.71 -24.50 -41.26
CA ASN A 107 5.10 -23.44 -40.44
C ASN A 107 5.29 -22.06 -41.09
N LYS A 108 4.44 -21.72 -42.06
CA LYS A 108 4.20 -20.34 -42.46
C LYS A 108 3.59 -19.63 -41.27
N LYS A 109 4.34 -18.70 -40.67
CA LYS A 109 3.73 -17.65 -39.86
C LYS A 109 2.66 -16.98 -40.73
N THR A 110 1.40 -17.13 -40.36
CA THR A 110 0.32 -16.34 -40.93
C THR A 110 0.57 -14.90 -40.52
N ASP A 111 1.11 -14.10 -41.44
CA ASP A 111 1.19 -12.65 -41.26
C ASP A 111 -0.25 -12.13 -41.23
N THR A 112 -0.78 -11.95 -40.02
CA THR A 112 -2.08 -11.34 -39.77
C THR A 112 -1.97 -9.88 -40.18
N GLY A 113 -2.24 -9.63 -41.47
CA GLY A 113 -1.97 -8.37 -42.12
C GLY A 113 -2.50 -7.19 -41.30
N LYS A 114 -1.57 -6.35 -40.81
CA LYS A 114 -1.88 -5.28 -39.88
C LYS A 114 -2.90 -4.33 -40.49
N CYS A 115 -4.16 -4.46 -40.08
CA CYS A 115 -5.21 -3.52 -40.41
C CYS A 115 -4.76 -2.12 -39.99
N GLN A 116 -4.45 -1.25 -40.95
CA GLN A 116 -3.91 0.07 -40.65
C GLN A 116 -5.03 0.95 -40.11
N ILE A 117 -5.12 1.02 -38.78
CA ILE A 117 -6.10 1.85 -38.06
C ILE A 117 -5.98 3.30 -38.57
N LEU A 118 -7.07 3.81 -39.14
CA LEU A 118 -7.11 5.09 -39.84
C LEU A 118 -8.01 6.07 -39.11
N TRP A 119 -7.39 6.99 -38.39
CA TRP A 119 -8.05 8.06 -37.65
C TRP A 119 -8.46 9.20 -38.58
N LYS A 120 -9.76 9.53 -38.60
CA LYS A 120 -10.35 10.66 -39.32
C LYS A 120 -10.63 11.79 -38.34
N LYS A 121 -10.20 13.02 -38.63
CA LYS A 121 -10.56 14.19 -37.82
C LYS A 121 -12.00 14.60 -38.12
N GLN A 122 -12.89 14.44 -37.15
CA GLN A 122 -14.33 14.72 -37.24
C GLN A 122 -14.92 14.87 -35.83
N SER A 123 -15.97 15.67 -35.67
CA SER A 123 -16.78 15.62 -34.44
C SER A 123 -17.85 14.53 -34.58
N THR A 124 -17.89 13.56 -33.66
CA THR A 124 -18.76 12.39 -33.78
C THR A 124 -20.00 12.51 -32.90
N LYS A 125 -21.18 12.36 -33.51
CA LYS A 125 -22.45 12.28 -32.79
C LYS A 125 -22.76 10.83 -32.42
N PHE A 126 -22.44 10.46 -31.19
CA PHE A 126 -22.95 9.24 -30.55
C PHE A 126 -24.36 9.54 -30.03
N SER A 127 -25.39 9.10 -30.76
CA SER A 127 -26.78 9.47 -30.47
C SER A 127 -27.78 8.45 -31.01
N GLY A 128 -28.86 8.21 -30.26
CA GLY A 128 -29.94 7.28 -30.60
C GLY A 128 -29.93 5.99 -29.77
N GLU A 129 -30.92 5.13 -30.04
CA GLU A 129 -31.17 3.83 -29.38
C GLU A 129 -29.91 3.06 -28.90
N PRO A 130 -28.89 2.76 -29.74
CA PRO A 130 -27.77 1.91 -29.32
C PRO A 130 -26.89 2.48 -28.21
N PHE A 131 -27.08 3.74 -27.78
CA PHE A 131 -26.35 4.37 -26.67
C PHE A 131 -27.25 4.75 -25.48
N LEU A 132 -28.55 4.45 -25.53
CA LEU A 132 -29.46 4.68 -24.40
C LEU A 132 -29.23 3.64 -23.30
N PHE A 133 -29.18 4.09 -22.06
CA PHE A 133 -29.12 3.22 -20.89
C PHE A 133 -30.48 2.56 -20.66
N THR A 134 -30.48 1.23 -20.53
CA THR A 134 -31.70 0.41 -20.36
C THR A 134 -31.70 -0.39 -19.05
N GLY A 135 -30.70 -0.17 -18.18
CA GLY A 135 -30.59 -0.86 -16.90
C GLY A 135 -31.55 -0.35 -15.83
N HIS A 136 -31.85 -1.21 -14.85
CA HIS A 136 -32.76 -0.89 -13.76
C HIS A 136 -31.98 -0.53 -12.48
N ASN A 137 -32.03 0.74 -12.09
CA ASN A 137 -31.28 1.29 -10.95
C ASN A 137 -32.12 1.57 -9.69
N ALA A 138 -33.44 1.32 -9.70
CA ALA A 138 -34.28 1.57 -8.53
C ALA A 138 -33.98 0.55 -7.41
N LEU A 139 -33.83 1.04 -6.18
CA LEU A 139 -33.49 0.22 -5.02
C LEU A 139 -34.61 -0.79 -4.69
N PRO A 140 -34.27 -2.03 -4.29
CA PRO A 140 -35.27 -3.01 -3.87
C PRO A 140 -35.96 -2.58 -2.58
N GLN A 141 -37.21 -3.03 -2.38
CA GLN A 141 -38.01 -2.67 -1.21
C GLN A 141 -37.33 -3.05 0.12
N SER A 142 -36.50 -4.10 0.14
CA SER A 142 -35.72 -4.52 1.30
C SER A 142 -34.63 -3.53 1.72
N ILE A 143 -34.19 -2.63 0.84
CA ILE A 143 -33.33 -1.48 1.18
C ILE A 143 -34.19 -0.26 1.53
N LEU A 144 -35.28 -0.01 0.79
CA LEU A 144 -36.20 1.12 1.02
C LEU A 144 -36.96 1.05 2.37
N GLN A 145 -37.00 -0.12 3.01
CA GLN A 145 -37.58 -0.32 4.34
C GLN A 145 -36.58 -0.09 5.50
N LEU A 146 -35.29 0.09 5.21
CA LEU A 146 -34.27 0.37 6.23
C LEU A 146 -34.35 1.85 6.62
N SER A 147 -34.52 2.13 7.92
CA SER A 147 -34.73 3.47 8.46
C SER A 147 -33.70 3.90 9.51
N THR A 148 -32.87 2.98 10.02
CA THR A 148 -31.82 3.30 11.01
C THR A 148 -30.42 2.95 10.51
N PRO A 149 -29.36 3.66 10.92
CA PRO A 149 -27.97 3.33 10.57
C PRO A 149 -27.59 1.88 10.92
N TYR A 150 -28.12 1.36 12.03
CA TYR A 150 -27.90 -0.03 12.44
C TYR A 150 -28.56 -1.05 11.49
N GLN A 151 -29.73 -0.73 10.91
CA GLN A 151 -30.36 -1.58 9.89
C GLN A 151 -29.56 -1.57 8.58
N PHE A 152 -29.01 -0.42 8.17
CA PHE A 152 -28.08 -0.37 7.03
C PHE A 152 -26.80 -1.17 7.31
N PHE A 153 -26.22 -1.07 8.51
CA PHE A 153 -25.08 -1.91 8.90
C PHE A 153 -25.43 -3.40 8.86
N LYS A 154 -26.55 -3.82 9.48
CA LYS A 154 -27.05 -5.20 9.50
C LYS A 154 -27.30 -5.77 8.10
N TYR A 155 -27.68 -4.95 7.11
CA TYR A 155 -27.87 -5.40 5.73
C TYR A 155 -26.56 -5.96 5.12
N PHE A 156 -25.42 -5.35 5.46
CA PHE A 156 -24.10 -5.83 5.05
C PHE A 156 -23.50 -6.85 6.03
N PHE A 157 -23.68 -6.66 7.34
CA PHE A 157 -23.21 -7.58 8.40
C PHE A 157 -24.41 -8.26 9.08
N THR A 158 -24.93 -9.32 8.45
CA THR A 158 -26.04 -10.11 9.01
C THR A 158 -25.56 -11.08 10.10
N ASP A 159 -26.49 -11.58 10.91
CA ASP A 159 -26.16 -12.43 12.06
C ASP A 159 -25.45 -13.74 11.66
N GLU A 160 -25.68 -14.27 10.45
CA GLU A 160 -25.00 -15.48 9.97
C GLU A 160 -23.50 -15.26 9.72
N ILE A 161 -23.11 -14.11 9.15
CA ILE A 161 -21.67 -13.82 8.97
C ILE A 161 -21.02 -13.49 10.31
N VAL A 162 -21.72 -12.83 11.23
CA VAL A 162 -21.18 -12.54 12.57
C VAL A 162 -21.04 -13.82 13.40
N SER A 163 -21.95 -14.79 13.27
CA SER A 163 -21.77 -16.13 13.82
C SER A 163 -20.52 -16.79 13.24
N LYS A 164 -20.39 -16.86 11.92
CA LYS A 164 -19.20 -17.46 11.29
C LYS A 164 -17.90 -16.81 11.78
N ILE A 165 -17.86 -15.49 11.95
CA ILE A 165 -16.66 -14.81 12.49
C ILE A 165 -16.36 -15.28 13.92
N ALA A 166 -17.36 -15.42 14.79
CA ALA A 166 -17.18 -15.95 16.15
C ALA A 166 -16.73 -17.43 16.12
N ASP A 167 -17.37 -18.27 15.30
CA ASP A 167 -17.07 -19.70 15.16
C ASP A 167 -15.63 -19.95 14.69
N GLU A 168 -15.18 -19.24 13.64
CA GLU A 168 -13.82 -19.34 13.11
C GLU A 168 -12.78 -18.75 14.07
N THR A 169 -13.13 -17.68 14.80
CA THR A 169 -12.29 -17.06 15.85
C THR A 169 -12.08 -18.03 17.03
N ASN A 170 -13.13 -18.70 17.50
CA ASN A 170 -13.05 -19.73 18.54
C ASN A 170 -12.24 -20.95 18.06
N LEU A 171 -12.45 -21.39 16.82
CA LEU A 171 -11.70 -22.48 16.20
C LEU A 171 -10.20 -22.17 16.11
N TYR A 172 -9.82 -21.01 15.56
CA TYR A 172 -8.42 -20.60 15.47
C TYR A 172 -7.77 -20.41 16.84
N SER A 173 -8.48 -19.83 17.82
CA SER A 173 -7.95 -19.68 19.17
C SER A 173 -7.71 -21.04 19.85
N THR A 174 -8.58 -22.03 19.57
CA THR A 174 -8.40 -23.43 20.00
C THR A 174 -7.23 -24.09 19.27
N GLN A 175 -7.07 -23.88 17.96
CA GLN A 175 -5.91 -24.35 17.18
C GLN A 175 -4.59 -23.78 17.72
N LYS A 176 -4.56 -22.50 18.11
CA LYS A 176 -3.37 -21.81 18.62
C LYS A 176 -3.05 -22.15 20.08
N ASN A 177 -4.05 -22.34 20.96
CA ASN A 177 -3.84 -22.79 22.34
C ASN A 177 -5.10 -23.45 22.95
N PRO A 178 -5.22 -24.80 22.90
CA PRO A 178 -6.35 -25.53 23.46
C PRO A 178 -6.60 -25.31 24.96
N ASN A 179 -5.57 -24.86 25.72
CA ASN A 179 -5.67 -24.63 27.16
C ASN A 179 -6.18 -23.23 27.52
N LYS A 180 -6.27 -22.30 26.55
CA LYS A 180 -6.67 -20.90 26.78
C LYS A 180 -7.52 -20.32 25.63
N PRO A 181 -8.47 -21.07 25.03
CA PRO A 181 -9.24 -20.59 23.87
C PRO A 181 -9.94 -19.26 24.18
N VAL A 182 -10.05 -18.39 23.19
CA VAL A 182 -11.09 -17.36 23.18
C VAL A 182 -12.44 -18.04 23.34
N ASP A 183 -13.24 -17.48 24.24
CA ASP A 183 -14.65 -17.79 24.45
C ASP A 183 -15.39 -16.56 23.93
N CYS A 184 -15.62 -16.54 22.61
CA CYS A 184 -16.24 -15.43 21.90
C CYS A 184 -17.65 -15.83 21.47
N ILE A 185 -18.64 -15.05 21.90
CA ILE A 185 -20.00 -15.17 21.38
C ILE A 185 -20.27 -14.12 20.31
N VAL A 186 -21.33 -14.33 19.53
CA VAL A 186 -21.84 -13.38 18.50
C VAL A 186 -21.92 -11.93 19.00
N TYR A 187 -22.24 -11.74 20.28
CA TYR A 187 -22.32 -10.41 20.90
C TYR A 187 -20.95 -9.76 21.11
N ASP A 188 -19.87 -10.52 21.34
CA ASP A 188 -18.53 -9.97 21.48
C ASP A 188 -17.97 -9.48 20.14
N ILE A 189 -18.27 -10.16 19.03
CA ILE A 189 -17.94 -9.64 17.69
C ILE A 189 -18.71 -8.34 17.39
N HIS A 190 -20.00 -8.27 17.73
CA HIS A 190 -20.78 -7.02 17.61
C HIS A 190 -20.15 -5.88 18.43
N LYS A 191 -19.77 -6.15 19.69
CA LYS A 191 -19.08 -5.18 20.57
C LYS A 191 -17.73 -4.75 20.00
N PHE A 192 -16.92 -5.71 19.55
CA PHE A 192 -15.60 -5.47 18.97
C PHE A 192 -15.69 -4.56 17.74
N ILE A 193 -16.60 -4.87 16.80
CA ILE A 193 -16.85 -4.04 15.62
C ILE A 193 -17.37 -2.65 16.03
N GLY A 194 -18.27 -2.57 17.02
CA GLY A 194 -18.75 -1.29 17.56
C GLY A 194 -17.62 -0.41 18.14
N ILE A 195 -16.67 -1.02 18.86
CA ILE A 195 -15.48 -0.33 19.37
C ILE A 195 -14.56 0.10 18.21
N CYS A 196 -14.35 -0.73 17.19
CA CYS A 196 -13.58 -0.36 16.01
C CYS A 196 -14.20 0.82 15.22
N ILE A 197 -15.53 0.83 15.07
CA ILE A 197 -16.26 1.94 14.45
C ILE A 197 -16.12 3.20 15.31
N LEU A 198 -16.36 3.13 16.61
CA LEU A 198 -16.19 4.28 17.51
C LEU A 198 -14.75 4.83 17.48
N SER A 199 -13.76 3.95 17.33
CA SER A 199 -12.34 4.33 17.22
C SER A 199 -12.00 5.04 15.91
N SER A 200 -12.62 4.69 14.78
CA SER A 200 -12.38 5.43 13.52
C SER A 200 -13.01 6.83 13.52
N LEU A 201 -14.08 7.02 14.30
CA LEU A 201 -14.74 8.32 14.50
C LEU A 201 -14.01 9.20 15.54
N ALA A 202 -13.32 8.59 16.52
CA ALA A 202 -12.54 9.27 17.55
C ALA A 202 -11.15 8.60 17.74
N PRO A 203 -10.17 8.88 16.86
CA PRO A 203 -8.90 8.13 16.78
C PRO A 203 -8.02 8.27 18.04
N PRO A 204 -7.72 7.16 18.75
CA PRO A 204 -6.93 7.16 19.98
C PRO A 204 -5.43 7.05 19.70
N THR A 205 -4.59 7.82 20.39
CA THR A 205 -3.12 7.83 20.19
C THR A 205 -2.42 6.47 20.36
N CYS A 206 -3.06 5.55 21.06
CA CYS A 206 -2.88 4.11 21.02
C CYS A 206 -4.24 3.49 21.36
N VAL A 207 -4.64 2.38 20.75
CA VAL A 207 -5.97 1.78 21.03
C VAL A 207 -6.18 1.39 22.50
N ARG A 208 -5.10 1.19 23.27
CA ARG A 208 -5.16 1.05 24.75
C ARG A 208 -5.71 2.28 25.47
N ASP A 209 -5.53 3.47 24.91
CA ASP A 209 -5.99 4.75 25.49
C ASP A 209 -7.52 4.81 25.65
N LEU A 210 -8.27 4.04 24.85
CA LEU A 210 -9.74 3.92 24.98
C LEU A 210 -10.16 3.43 26.38
N TRP A 211 -9.32 2.66 27.06
CA TRP A 211 -9.56 2.14 28.41
C TRP A 211 -8.90 2.97 29.52
N ASN A 212 -8.19 4.06 29.19
CA ASN A 212 -7.49 4.87 30.20
C ASN A 212 -8.46 5.47 31.24
N ASP A 213 -8.09 5.39 32.52
CA ASP A 213 -8.94 5.84 33.64
C ASP A 213 -9.29 7.34 33.57
N VAL A 214 -8.39 8.17 33.03
CA VAL A 214 -8.49 9.64 33.04
C VAL A 214 -9.12 10.20 31.76
N TYR A 215 -8.83 9.59 30.60
CA TYR A 215 -9.23 10.12 29.29
C TYR A 215 -9.76 9.08 28.30
N GLY A 216 -9.88 7.81 28.70
CA GLY A 216 -10.55 6.77 27.93
C GLY A 216 -12.07 6.96 27.87
N ILE A 217 -12.73 6.22 26.98
CA ILE A 217 -14.16 6.34 26.73
C ILE A 217 -14.92 5.38 27.66
N ASP A 218 -15.70 5.94 28.58
CA ASP A 218 -16.41 5.17 29.61
C ASP A 218 -17.32 4.07 28.99
N LEU A 219 -18.03 4.39 27.92
CA LEU A 219 -18.82 3.43 27.12
C LEU A 219 -18.01 2.24 26.58
N VAL A 220 -16.73 2.44 26.20
CA VAL A 220 -15.87 1.35 25.73
C VAL A 220 -15.47 0.44 26.89
N LYS A 221 -15.13 1.03 28.05
CA LYS A 221 -14.78 0.29 29.28
C LYS A 221 -15.95 -0.58 29.76
N GLU A 222 -17.16 -0.05 29.72
CA GLU A 222 -18.42 -0.72 30.09
C GLU A 222 -18.80 -1.80 29.07
N THR A 223 -18.56 -1.56 27.78
CA THR A 223 -18.87 -2.52 26.71
C THR A 223 -18.00 -3.77 26.78
N MET A 224 -16.68 -3.62 26.92
CA MET A 224 -15.71 -4.72 26.87
C MET A 224 -14.43 -4.33 27.62
N SER A 225 -13.80 -5.26 28.35
CA SER A 225 -12.50 -4.97 28.98
C SER A 225 -11.36 -4.97 27.96
N GLN A 226 -10.34 -4.10 28.16
CA GLN A 226 -9.13 -4.04 27.33
C GLN A 226 -8.51 -5.42 27.07
N ARG A 227 -8.40 -6.24 28.13
CA ARG A 227 -7.82 -7.59 28.06
C ARG A 227 -8.64 -8.54 27.18
N HIS A 228 -9.97 -8.41 27.17
CA HIS A 228 -10.81 -9.21 26.28
C HIS A 228 -10.71 -8.70 24.84
N PHE A 229 -10.71 -7.38 24.61
CA PHE A 229 -10.50 -6.78 23.30
C PHE A 229 -9.16 -7.20 22.68
N GLU A 230 -8.05 -7.12 23.43
CA GLU A 230 -6.72 -7.57 22.97
C GLU A 230 -6.69 -9.09 22.67
N LYS A 231 -7.44 -9.91 23.43
CA LYS A 231 -7.55 -11.36 23.19
C LYS A 231 -8.36 -11.68 21.92
N LEU A 232 -9.46 -10.95 21.67
CA LEU A 232 -10.21 -11.05 20.42
C LEU A 232 -9.36 -10.59 19.24
N HIS A 233 -8.74 -9.41 19.31
CA HIS A 233 -7.92 -8.85 18.25
C HIS A 233 -6.81 -9.82 17.80
N SER A 234 -6.14 -10.46 18.75
CA SER A 234 -5.07 -11.45 18.49
C SER A 234 -5.58 -12.84 18.06
N SER A 235 -6.90 -13.09 18.09
CA SER A 235 -7.54 -14.34 17.70
C SER A 235 -8.57 -14.20 16.56
N LEU A 236 -8.80 -13.00 16.03
CA LEU A 236 -9.85 -12.74 15.05
C LEU A 236 -9.59 -13.51 13.75
N HIS A 237 -10.55 -14.31 13.32
CA HIS A 237 -10.38 -15.23 12.19
C HIS A 237 -11.65 -15.42 11.35
N PHE A 238 -11.47 -15.87 10.10
CA PHE A 238 -12.54 -15.89 9.10
C PHE A 238 -12.63 -17.20 8.28
N ASN A 239 -11.66 -18.11 8.41
CA ASN A 239 -11.61 -19.39 7.67
C ASN A 239 -10.70 -20.42 8.35
N ASP A 240 -11.02 -21.70 8.26
CA ASP A 240 -10.31 -22.76 8.99
C ASP A 240 -8.91 -23.04 8.42
N ASN A 241 -7.85 -22.75 9.20
CA ASN A 241 -6.46 -23.00 8.80
C ASN A 241 -6.20 -24.47 8.45
N ALA A 242 -6.89 -25.43 9.08
CA ALA A 242 -6.70 -26.87 8.83
C ALA A 242 -7.18 -27.32 7.44
N LYS A 243 -7.88 -26.44 6.70
CA LYS A 243 -8.34 -26.67 5.32
C LYS A 243 -7.57 -25.83 4.29
N THR A 244 -6.48 -25.17 4.66
CA THR A 244 -5.65 -24.35 3.75
C THR A 244 -5.00 -25.23 2.68
N PRO A 245 -5.19 -24.95 1.37
CA PRO A 245 -4.49 -25.68 0.31
C PRO A 245 -2.98 -25.40 0.33
N ASP A 246 -2.18 -26.45 0.18
CA ASP A 246 -0.72 -26.37 0.08
C ASP A 246 -0.26 -25.38 -1.01
N HIS A 247 0.92 -24.79 -0.82
CA HIS A 247 1.50 -23.80 -1.74
C HIS A 247 1.75 -24.30 -3.17
N GLN A 248 1.89 -25.62 -3.37
CA GLN A 248 2.06 -26.23 -4.70
C GLN A 248 0.71 -26.61 -5.35
N SER A 249 -0.41 -26.49 -4.63
CA SER A 249 -1.75 -26.79 -5.15
C SER A 249 -2.20 -25.74 -6.19
N PRO A 250 -2.84 -26.13 -7.31
CA PRO A 250 -3.50 -25.17 -8.21
C PRO A 250 -4.57 -24.33 -7.50
N ASP A 251 -5.19 -24.90 -6.45
CA ASP A 251 -6.22 -24.25 -5.62
C ASP A 251 -5.64 -23.30 -4.56
N HIS A 252 -4.31 -23.10 -4.52
CA HIS A 252 -3.69 -22.17 -3.58
C HIS A 252 -4.14 -20.72 -3.85
N ASP A 253 -4.63 -20.09 -2.77
CA ASP A 253 -5.08 -18.69 -2.73
C ASP A 253 -4.35 -17.95 -1.61
N LYS A 254 -3.58 -16.91 -1.98
CA LYS A 254 -2.85 -16.06 -1.02
C LYS A 254 -3.78 -15.31 -0.06
N LEU A 255 -5.07 -15.21 -0.38
CA LEU A 255 -6.10 -14.55 0.42
C LEU A 255 -6.97 -15.55 1.20
N TYR A 256 -6.65 -16.85 1.22
CA TYR A 256 -7.47 -17.93 1.78
C TYR A 256 -8.05 -17.63 3.17
N LYS A 257 -7.22 -17.09 4.08
CA LYS A 257 -7.61 -16.79 5.48
C LYS A 257 -8.70 -15.71 5.61
N ILE A 258 -8.95 -14.92 4.55
CA ILE A 258 -10.02 -13.91 4.48
C ILE A 258 -10.99 -14.13 3.29
N ARG A 259 -10.79 -15.17 2.48
CA ARG A 259 -11.61 -15.47 1.30
C ARG A 259 -13.12 -15.50 1.59
N PRO A 260 -13.62 -16.16 2.67
CA PRO A 260 -15.06 -16.21 2.92
C PRO A 260 -15.69 -14.85 3.22
N ILE A 261 -14.98 -13.95 3.92
CA ILE A 261 -15.49 -12.60 4.23
C ILE A 261 -15.36 -11.67 3.00
N LEU A 262 -14.33 -11.82 2.16
CA LEU A 262 -14.21 -11.08 0.89
C LEU A 262 -15.35 -11.42 -0.08
N ASP A 263 -15.63 -12.71 -0.27
CA ASP A 263 -16.63 -13.16 -1.23
C ASP A 263 -18.05 -12.83 -0.73
N TYR A 264 -18.32 -12.98 0.58
CA TYR A 264 -19.55 -12.54 1.22
C TYR A 264 -19.78 -11.02 1.09
N LEU A 265 -18.76 -10.19 1.38
CA LEU A 265 -18.90 -8.73 1.27
C LEU A 265 -19.14 -8.29 -0.17
N ASN A 266 -18.45 -8.90 -1.15
CA ASN A 266 -18.73 -8.66 -2.55
C ASN A 266 -20.17 -9.05 -2.94
N GLN A 267 -20.70 -10.18 -2.46
CA GLN A 267 -22.10 -10.55 -2.70
C GLN A 267 -23.10 -9.52 -2.11
N ARG A 268 -22.83 -8.97 -0.92
CA ARG A 268 -23.66 -7.90 -0.31
C ARG A 268 -23.54 -6.57 -1.04
N CYS A 269 -22.35 -6.19 -1.51
CA CYS A 269 -22.15 -5.00 -2.34
C CYS A 269 -22.86 -5.11 -3.70
N LEU A 270 -22.89 -6.31 -4.30
CA LEU A 270 -23.58 -6.58 -5.57
C LEU A 270 -25.12 -6.67 -5.42
N SER A 271 -25.67 -6.82 -4.21
CA SER A 271 -27.13 -6.78 -4.01
C SER A 271 -27.71 -5.35 -4.04
N VAL A 272 -26.86 -4.33 -4.11
CA VAL A 272 -27.27 -2.93 -4.33
C VAL A 272 -27.20 -2.61 -5.83
N PRO A 273 -28.33 -2.21 -6.47
CA PRO A 273 -28.37 -1.90 -7.91
C PRO A 273 -27.36 -0.85 -8.36
N MET A 274 -26.71 -1.11 -9.51
CA MET A 274 -25.76 -0.20 -10.14
C MET A 274 -26.46 0.95 -10.86
N SER A 275 -25.97 2.18 -10.66
CA SER A 275 -26.32 3.34 -11.48
C SER A 275 -25.66 3.28 -12.87
N GLU A 276 -26.16 4.05 -13.83
CA GLU A 276 -25.64 4.09 -15.22
C GLU A 276 -24.11 4.28 -15.29
N ARG A 277 -23.54 5.08 -14.37
CA ARG A 277 -22.16 5.55 -14.43
C ARG A 277 -21.33 4.86 -13.35
N LEU A 278 -20.32 4.11 -13.79
CA LEU A 278 -19.47 3.27 -12.96
C LEU A 278 -18.00 3.61 -13.18
N SER A 279 -17.16 3.55 -12.14
CA SER A 279 -15.71 3.77 -12.24
C SER A 279 -14.90 2.58 -11.76
N ILE A 280 -13.71 2.40 -12.34
CA ILE A 280 -12.66 1.50 -11.82
C ILE A 280 -11.38 2.30 -11.55
N ASP A 281 -10.91 2.24 -10.31
CA ASP A 281 -9.67 2.86 -9.79
C ASP A 281 -9.08 1.98 -8.67
N GLU A 282 -7.99 2.42 -8.05
CA GLU A 282 -7.23 1.70 -7.03
C GLU A 282 -7.27 2.39 -5.67
N GLN A 283 -7.85 1.72 -4.68
CA GLN A 283 -7.81 2.14 -3.28
C GLN A 283 -6.57 1.56 -2.58
N MET A 284 -6.10 2.23 -1.53
CA MET A 284 -5.04 1.73 -0.66
C MET A 284 -5.58 1.51 0.75
N CYS A 285 -5.59 0.27 1.21
CA CYS A 285 -5.76 -0.06 2.62
C CYS A 285 -4.39 0.10 3.30
N ALA A 286 -4.16 1.23 3.97
CA ALA A 286 -2.86 1.55 4.56
C ALA A 286 -2.45 0.51 5.62
N THR A 287 -1.19 0.06 5.60
CA THR A 287 -0.67 -0.80 6.67
C THR A 287 0.86 -0.71 6.78
N LYS A 288 1.37 -0.86 8.02
CA LYS A 288 2.79 -0.95 8.35
C LYS A 288 3.26 -2.40 8.43
N ALA A 289 2.34 -3.36 8.65
CA ALA A 289 2.58 -4.80 8.82
C ALA A 289 3.57 -5.42 7.81
N ARG A 290 4.35 -6.41 8.25
CA ARG A 290 5.39 -7.07 7.43
C ARG A 290 4.80 -8.22 6.61
N HIS A 291 4.08 -7.88 5.54
CA HIS A 291 3.44 -8.87 4.66
C HIS A 291 3.90 -8.73 3.19
N HIS A 292 4.05 -9.86 2.49
CA HIS A 292 4.60 -9.89 1.13
C HIS A 292 3.67 -9.27 0.06
N MET A 293 2.34 -9.28 0.29
CA MET A 293 1.36 -8.59 -0.58
C MET A 293 1.27 -7.06 -0.34
N LYS A 294 2.11 -6.49 0.53
CA LYS A 294 2.09 -5.04 0.81
C LYS A 294 2.79 -4.25 -0.30
N MET A 295 2.04 -3.40 -0.97
CA MET A 295 2.50 -2.59 -2.10
C MET A 295 2.99 -1.21 -1.69
N TYR A 296 3.90 -0.65 -2.49
CA TYR A 296 4.31 0.76 -2.42
C TYR A 296 3.70 1.55 -3.58
N MET A 297 2.89 2.57 -3.26
CA MET A 297 2.35 3.53 -4.23
C MET A 297 2.86 4.94 -3.90
N LYS A 298 3.90 5.36 -4.63
CA LYS A 298 4.65 6.61 -4.42
C LYS A 298 3.79 7.86 -4.23
N ASP A 299 2.69 7.96 -4.96
CA ASP A 299 1.90 9.19 -5.12
C ASP A 299 0.54 9.15 -4.40
N LYS A 300 0.20 8.07 -3.67
CA LYS A 300 -0.94 8.01 -2.74
C LYS A 300 -0.50 8.58 -1.36
N PRO A 301 -1.40 9.15 -0.53
CA PRO A 301 -1.01 9.78 0.74
C PRO A 301 -0.33 8.82 1.73
N HIS A 302 -0.96 7.66 1.97
CA HIS A 302 -0.35 6.54 2.68
C HIS A 302 0.27 5.63 1.61
N LYS A 303 1.61 5.62 1.55
CA LYS A 303 2.34 4.99 0.43
C LYS A 303 2.47 3.48 0.54
N TRP A 304 2.33 2.92 1.74
CA TRP A 304 2.45 1.48 2.01
C TRP A 304 1.11 0.91 2.47
N GLY A 305 0.69 -0.20 1.88
CA GLY A 305 -0.59 -0.81 2.19
C GLY A 305 -0.95 -1.99 1.27
N TYR A 306 -2.13 -2.56 1.48
CA TYR A 306 -2.74 -3.48 0.53
C TYR A 306 -3.46 -2.68 -0.55
N LYS A 307 -3.11 -2.96 -1.82
CA LYS A 307 -3.77 -2.37 -2.97
C LYS A 307 -5.08 -3.10 -3.26
N LEU A 308 -6.17 -2.35 -3.40
CA LEU A 308 -7.48 -2.86 -3.81
C LEU A 308 -7.82 -2.27 -5.18
N TYR A 309 -8.30 -3.10 -6.09
CA TYR A 309 -8.99 -2.67 -7.30
C TYR A 309 -10.49 -2.57 -7.00
N VAL A 310 -11.13 -1.46 -7.33
CA VAL A 310 -12.49 -1.16 -6.85
C VAL A 310 -13.39 -0.76 -8.03
N LEU A 311 -14.62 -1.32 -8.06
CA LEU A 311 -15.72 -0.92 -8.94
C LEU A 311 -16.76 -0.16 -8.13
N SER A 312 -16.97 1.12 -8.46
CA SER A 312 -17.89 2.02 -7.72
C SER A 312 -18.90 2.70 -8.64
N GLY A 313 -20.06 3.06 -8.11
CA GLY A 313 -21.05 3.92 -8.77
C GLY A 313 -20.76 5.41 -8.57
N ASP A 314 -21.41 6.25 -9.39
CA ASP A 314 -21.27 7.71 -9.36
C ASP A 314 -21.77 8.40 -8.07
N ILE A 315 -22.49 7.67 -7.21
CA ILE A 315 -22.83 8.08 -5.84
C ILE A 315 -21.75 7.69 -4.79
N GLY A 316 -20.61 7.16 -5.22
CA GLY A 316 -19.50 6.73 -4.35
C GLY A 316 -19.64 5.34 -3.73
N PHE A 317 -20.79 4.66 -3.91
CA PHE A 317 -21.00 3.30 -3.42
C PHE A 317 -20.11 2.29 -4.14
N THR A 318 -19.51 1.34 -3.41
CA THR A 318 -18.65 0.28 -3.97
C THR A 318 -19.44 -1.00 -4.20
N HIS A 319 -19.53 -1.43 -5.46
CA HIS A 319 -20.27 -2.64 -5.85
C HIS A 319 -19.40 -3.91 -5.85
N LYS A 320 -18.09 -3.80 -6.13
CA LYS A 320 -17.14 -4.93 -6.07
C LYS A 320 -15.71 -4.44 -5.79
N PHE A 321 -14.90 -5.25 -5.12
CA PHE A 321 -13.46 -5.04 -4.99
C PHE A 321 -12.65 -6.34 -5.06
N GLU A 322 -11.43 -6.25 -5.61
CA GLU A 322 -10.43 -7.33 -5.67
C GLU A 322 -9.14 -6.87 -4.99
N ILE A 323 -8.63 -7.61 -4.00
CA ILE A 323 -7.31 -7.33 -3.39
C ILE A 323 -6.21 -7.80 -4.35
N TYR A 324 -5.19 -6.96 -4.52
CA TYR A 324 -3.98 -7.28 -5.30
C TYR A 324 -3.20 -8.43 -4.66
N SER A 325 -3.01 -9.54 -5.40
CA SER A 325 -2.21 -10.69 -5.01
C SER A 325 -0.99 -10.95 -5.90
N GLY A 326 -0.74 -10.12 -6.91
CA GLY A 326 0.30 -10.33 -7.93
C GLY A 326 -0.03 -11.48 -8.90
N GLN A 327 -1.30 -11.63 -9.26
CA GLN A 327 -1.83 -12.70 -10.11
C GLN A 327 -2.79 -12.17 -11.19
N GLU A 328 -2.76 -10.88 -11.53
CA GLU A 328 -3.75 -10.28 -12.44
C GLU A 328 -3.73 -10.85 -13.87
N ASN A 329 -2.64 -11.52 -14.24
CA ASN A 329 -2.42 -12.22 -15.51
C ASN A 329 -2.46 -13.75 -15.40
N ASP A 330 -2.73 -14.31 -14.21
CA ASP A 330 -2.84 -15.77 -14.02
C ASP A 330 -4.02 -16.31 -14.85
N PRO A 331 -3.79 -17.20 -15.83
CA PRO A 331 -4.85 -17.72 -16.70
C PRO A 331 -6.00 -18.37 -15.93
N LYS A 332 -5.78 -18.88 -14.71
CA LYS A 332 -6.83 -19.54 -13.91
C LYS A 332 -7.96 -18.58 -13.49
N PHE A 333 -7.73 -17.26 -13.56
CA PHE A 333 -8.76 -16.25 -13.26
C PHE A 333 -9.46 -15.68 -14.50
N ARG A 334 -9.17 -16.18 -15.71
CA ARG A 334 -9.83 -15.83 -16.98
C ARG A 334 -10.97 -16.81 -17.28
N ARG A 335 -12.09 -16.33 -17.82
CA ARG A 335 -13.21 -17.19 -18.28
C ARG A 335 -13.01 -17.56 -19.75
N ASP A 336 -13.60 -18.67 -20.18
CA ASP A 336 -13.61 -19.07 -21.59
C ASP A 336 -14.19 -17.95 -22.47
N GLY A 337 -13.49 -17.66 -23.58
CA GLY A 337 -13.86 -16.59 -24.51
C GLY A 337 -13.44 -15.17 -24.10
N GLU A 338 -12.92 -14.95 -22.88
CA GLU A 338 -12.32 -13.65 -22.54
C GLU A 338 -10.93 -13.48 -23.19
N PRO A 339 -10.63 -12.32 -23.81
CA PRO A 339 -9.31 -12.05 -24.37
C PRO A 339 -8.26 -11.76 -23.29
N ASP A 340 -6.99 -11.99 -23.61
CA ASP A 340 -5.87 -11.46 -22.81
C ASP A 340 -5.54 -10.03 -23.26
N ILE A 341 -5.76 -9.05 -22.38
CA ILE A 341 -5.44 -7.63 -22.62
C ILE A 341 -4.26 -7.18 -21.72
N GLY A 342 -3.57 -8.12 -21.09
CA GLY A 342 -2.52 -7.88 -20.10
C GLY A 342 -3.05 -7.35 -18.76
N ALA A 343 -2.16 -7.21 -17.77
CA ALA A 343 -2.54 -7.16 -16.35
C ALA A 343 -3.62 -6.12 -16.00
N SER A 344 -3.49 -4.88 -16.46
CA SER A 344 -4.49 -3.84 -16.18
C SER A 344 -5.80 -4.06 -16.95
N GLY A 345 -5.75 -4.46 -18.22
CA GLY A 345 -6.95 -4.82 -18.99
C GLY A 345 -7.71 -6.00 -18.38
N ASN A 346 -6.98 -7.03 -17.96
CA ASN A 346 -7.52 -8.23 -17.33
C ASN A 346 -8.21 -7.92 -15.98
N VAL A 347 -7.71 -6.97 -15.19
CA VAL A 347 -8.44 -6.44 -14.00
C VAL A 347 -9.79 -5.84 -14.38
N VAL A 348 -9.84 -4.98 -15.40
CA VAL A 348 -11.11 -4.35 -15.83
C VAL A 348 -12.07 -5.40 -16.37
N ILE A 349 -11.60 -6.41 -17.10
CA ILE A 349 -12.42 -7.57 -17.48
C ILE A 349 -13.03 -8.23 -16.24
N ARG A 350 -12.22 -8.64 -15.24
CA ARG A 350 -12.71 -9.34 -14.04
C ARG A 350 -13.68 -8.53 -13.18
N LEU A 351 -13.43 -7.24 -12.99
CA LEU A 351 -14.35 -6.35 -12.26
C LEU A 351 -15.63 -6.10 -13.06
N SER A 352 -15.52 -5.85 -14.37
CA SER A 352 -16.69 -5.58 -15.23
C SER A 352 -17.64 -6.77 -15.37
N ARG A 353 -17.24 -8.01 -15.03
CA ARG A 353 -18.09 -9.22 -15.11
C ARG A 353 -19.47 -9.07 -14.46
N GLU A 354 -19.56 -8.28 -13.39
CA GLU A 354 -20.82 -8.11 -12.64
C GLU A 354 -21.70 -6.97 -13.19
N ILE A 355 -21.18 -6.17 -14.14
CA ILE A 355 -21.93 -5.11 -14.81
C ILE A 355 -22.87 -5.77 -15.83
N PRO A 356 -24.20 -5.54 -15.75
CA PRO A 356 -25.17 -6.16 -16.66
C PRO A 356 -24.86 -5.87 -18.14
N ARG A 357 -24.84 -6.94 -18.94
CA ARG A 357 -24.53 -6.87 -20.38
C ARG A 357 -25.67 -6.24 -21.18
N ASN A 358 -25.32 -5.59 -22.28
CA ASN A 358 -26.29 -5.02 -23.24
C ASN A 358 -27.28 -3.99 -22.64
N GLN A 359 -26.86 -3.28 -21.59
CA GLN A 359 -27.65 -2.24 -20.92
C GLN A 359 -27.03 -0.83 -21.01
N ASN A 360 -25.91 -0.67 -21.73
CA ASN A 360 -25.22 0.60 -21.95
C ASN A 360 -24.78 1.33 -20.67
N TYR A 361 -24.41 0.56 -19.63
CA TYR A 361 -23.62 1.08 -18.51
C TYR A 361 -22.35 1.79 -19.02
N LYS A 362 -21.99 2.90 -18.39
CA LYS A 362 -20.89 3.80 -18.77
C LYS A 362 -19.75 3.65 -17.77
N LEU A 363 -18.72 2.92 -18.19
CA LEU A 363 -17.56 2.55 -17.38
C LEU A 363 -16.40 3.54 -17.61
N TYR A 364 -15.93 4.14 -16.53
CA TYR A 364 -14.86 5.14 -16.52
C TYR A 364 -13.59 4.58 -15.85
N PHE A 365 -12.41 4.81 -16.44
CA PHE A 365 -11.14 4.37 -15.87
C PHE A 365 -9.95 5.26 -16.29
N ASP A 366 -8.82 5.06 -15.62
CA ASP A 366 -7.62 5.90 -15.75
C ASP A 366 -6.72 5.53 -16.98
N ARG A 367 -5.54 6.15 -17.00
CA ARG A 367 -4.45 6.02 -17.97
C ARG A 367 -3.62 4.73 -17.84
N TYR A 368 -3.67 4.02 -16.72
CA TYR A 368 -3.05 2.70 -16.53
C TYR A 368 -3.87 1.61 -17.23
N TYR A 369 -5.20 1.62 -17.09
CA TYR A 369 -6.13 0.67 -17.72
C TYR A 369 -6.30 0.84 -19.24
N SER A 370 -6.42 2.08 -19.71
CA SER A 370 -6.95 2.36 -21.07
C SER A 370 -6.13 1.78 -22.22
N SER A 371 -6.82 1.04 -23.11
CA SER A 371 -6.31 0.50 -24.38
C SER A 371 -7.46 0.31 -25.40
N LEU A 372 -7.13 0.25 -26.70
CA LEU A 372 -8.12 0.03 -27.76
C LEU A 372 -8.89 -1.28 -27.61
N ASN A 373 -8.16 -2.38 -27.40
CA ASN A 373 -8.75 -3.71 -27.30
C ASN A 373 -9.71 -3.83 -26.09
N LEU A 374 -9.41 -3.13 -24.99
CA LEU A 374 -10.31 -3.06 -23.83
C LEU A 374 -11.62 -2.34 -24.18
N SER A 375 -11.54 -1.21 -24.90
CA SER A 375 -12.73 -0.48 -25.36
C SER A 375 -13.56 -1.30 -26.36
N VAL A 376 -12.93 -2.04 -27.27
CA VAL A 376 -13.62 -2.97 -28.18
C VAL A 376 -14.34 -4.07 -27.39
N TYR A 377 -13.64 -4.75 -26.47
CA TYR A 377 -14.22 -5.82 -25.66
C TYR A 377 -15.41 -5.34 -24.84
N LEU A 378 -15.28 -4.22 -24.11
CA LEU A 378 -16.38 -3.67 -23.32
C LEU A 378 -17.59 -3.32 -24.20
N PHE A 379 -17.39 -2.73 -25.37
CA PHE A 379 -18.47 -2.44 -26.31
C PHE A 379 -19.15 -3.72 -26.82
N GLN A 380 -18.39 -4.77 -27.12
CA GLN A 380 -18.92 -6.10 -27.49
C GLN A 380 -19.70 -6.78 -26.35
N GLN A 381 -19.43 -6.41 -25.09
CA GLN A 381 -20.22 -6.79 -23.91
C GLN A 381 -21.45 -5.88 -23.69
N GLY A 382 -21.68 -4.88 -24.55
CA GLY A 382 -22.76 -3.90 -24.40
C GLY A 382 -22.55 -2.94 -23.23
N ILE A 383 -21.29 -2.69 -22.88
CA ILE A 383 -20.84 -1.71 -21.87
C ILE A 383 -20.09 -0.60 -22.61
N GLN A 384 -20.54 0.63 -22.42
CA GLN A 384 -19.91 1.81 -22.99
C GLN A 384 -18.75 2.26 -22.10
N CYS A 385 -17.67 2.80 -22.65
CA CYS A 385 -16.52 3.22 -21.84
C CYS A 385 -15.89 4.55 -22.26
N VAL A 386 -15.31 5.25 -21.28
CA VAL A 386 -14.42 6.41 -21.45
C VAL A 386 -13.19 6.22 -20.56
N GLY A 387 -12.00 6.33 -21.14
CA GLY A 387 -10.75 6.28 -20.39
C GLY A 387 -9.79 7.40 -20.77
N THR A 388 -9.00 7.90 -19.83
CA THR A 388 -7.83 8.74 -20.18
C THR A 388 -6.73 7.85 -20.73
N ILE A 389 -5.96 8.29 -21.73
CA ILE A 389 -5.03 7.40 -22.44
C ILE A 389 -3.71 8.10 -22.81
N GLN A 390 -2.63 7.32 -22.86
CA GLN A 390 -1.34 7.80 -23.34
C GLN A 390 -1.34 7.86 -24.87
N ARG A 391 -0.93 8.98 -25.49
CA ARG A 391 -1.01 9.15 -26.96
C ARG A 391 -0.24 8.08 -27.75
N ASN A 392 0.83 7.51 -27.18
CA ASN A 392 1.57 6.38 -27.76
C ASN A 392 0.81 5.04 -27.76
N ARG A 393 -0.24 4.87 -26.94
CA ARG A 393 -1.16 3.72 -27.00
C ARG A 393 -2.21 3.85 -28.11
N ILE A 394 -2.24 4.97 -28.85
CA ILE A 394 -3.14 5.21 -29.98
C ILE A 394 -2.32 5.14 -31.29
N PRO A 395 -2.20 3.97 -31.94
CA PRO A 395 -1.43 3.83 -33.16
C PRO A 395 -2.00 4.70 -34.30
N ASN A 396 -1.12 5.30 -35.08
CA ASN A 396 -1.40 6.07 -36.30
C ASN A 396 -2.28 7.33 -36.15
N CYS A 397 -2.70 7.73 -34.94
CA CYS A 397 -3.47 8.98 -34.78
C CYS A 397 -2.57 10.20 -34.95
N LYS A 398 -2.93 11.08 -35.88
CA LYS A 398 -2.16 12.30 -36.23
C LYS A 398 -2.53 13.47 -35.32
N PHE A 399 -2.41 13.27 -34.01
CA PHE A 399 -2.52 14.34 -33.02
C PHE A 399 -1.51 15.46 -33.29
N ARG A 400 -1.89 16.70 -32.99
CA ARG A 400 -0.95 17.81 -32.89
C ARG A 400 0.14 17.53 -31.86
N ASN A 401 1.35 18.01 -32.12
CA ASN A 401 2.46 17.89 -31.18
C ASN A 401 2.37 18.94 -30.07
N ASP A 402 3.12 18.76 -28.98
CA ASP A 402 3.06 19.67 -27.83
C ASP A 402 3.64 21.08 -28.11
N GLN A 403 4.30 21.33 -29.24
CA GLN A 403 4.71 22.67 -29.67
C GLN A 403 3.58 23.41 -30.41
N GLU A 404 2.80 22.70 -31.21
CA GLU A 404 1.57 23.21 -31.83
C GLU A 404 0.52 23.49 -30.76
N LEU A 405 0.22 22.49 -29.91
CA LEU A 405 -0.75 22.64 -28.82
C LEU A 405 -0.39 23.77 -27.87
N LYS A 406 0.90 24.09 -27.65
CA LYS A 406 1.31 25.26 -26.84
C LYS A 406 0.74 26.58 -27.35
N LYS A 407 0.54 26.75 -28.66
CA LYS A 407 0.01 27.97 -29.30
C LYS A 407 -1.50 28.16 -29.08
N GLU A 408 -2.24 27.07 -28.97
CA GLU A 408 -3.69 27.08 -28.79
C GLU A 408 -4.11 27.62 -27.41
N PRO A 409 -5.35 28.09 -27.21
CA PRO A 409 -5.86 28.46 -25.90
C PRO A 409 -6.03 27.25 -24.95
N ARG A 410 -6.19 27.49 -23.65
CA ARG A 410 -6.73 26.48 -22.72
C ARG A 410 -8.16 26.15 -23.17
N GLY A 411 -8.56 24.88 -23.08
CA GLY A 411 -9.84 24.37 -23.57
C GLY A 411 -9.96 24.25 -25.09
N PHE A 412 -8.84 24.33 -25.82
CA PHE A 412 -8.77 23.77 -27.17
C PHE A 412 -8.92 22.25 -27.10
N SER A 413 -9.70 21.70 -28.03
CA SER A 413 -9.83 20.27 -28.25
C SER A 413 -9.68 19.91 -29.74
N GLU A 414 -9.37 18.64 -30.01
CA GLU A 414 -9.58 18.04 -31.32
C GLU A 414 -9.99 16.57 -31.20
N GLU A 415 -11.10 16.22 -31.86
CA GLU A 415 -11.58 14.85 -31.98
C GLU A 415 -11.05 14.13 -33.23
N PHE A 416 -10.68 12.87 -33.05
CA PHE A 416 -10.45 11.91 -34.13
C PHE A 416 -11.29 10.64 -33.91
N PHE A 417 -11.86 10.11 -34.98
CA PHE A 417 -12.68 8.89 -34.96
C PHE A 417 -12.03 7.79 -35.81
N THR A 418 -12.16 6.54 -35.37
CA THR A 418 -11.91 5.35 -36.20
C THR A 418 -13.07 4.38 -36.05
N ASN A 419 -13.24 3.51 -37.05
CA ASN A 419 -13.87 2.22 -36.80
C ASN A 419 -12.75 1.18 -36.62
N PHE A 420 -12.82 0.36 -35.58
CA PHE A 420 -11.83 -0.68 -35.27
C PHE A 420 -12.58 -1.91 -34.74
N GLU A 421 -12.35 -3.07 -35.37
CA GLU A 421 -13.09 -4.32 -35.09
C GLU A 421 -14.63 -4.13 -35.09
N SER A 422 -15.11 -3.40 -36.10
CA SER A 422 -16.51 -2.94 -36.27
C SER A 422 -17.02 -1.92 -35.24
N VAL A 423 -16.28 -1.65 -34.15
CA VAL A 423 -16.63 -0.68 -33.11
C VAL A 423 -16.27 0.74 -33.53
N GLY A 424 -17.19 1.68 -33.34
CA GLY A 424 -16.91 3.12 -33.50
C GLY A 424 -16.21 3.68 -32.27
N ILE A 425 -14.97 4.15 -32.42
CA ILE A 425 -14.15 4.65 -31.32
C ILE A 425 -13.73 6.09 -31.61
N SER A 426 -14.02 6.99 -30.67
CA SER A 426 -13.55 8.37 -30.68
C SER A 426 -12.35 8.53 -29.74
N THR A 427 -11.43 9.42 -30.11
CA THR A 427 -10.39 9.93 -29.23
C THR A 427 -10.37 11.46 -29.27
N VAL A 428 -10.47 12.07 -28.11
CA VAL A 428 -10.46 13.54 -27.95
C VAL A 428 -9.16 13.92 -27.27
N LEU A 429 -8.39 14.82 -27.90
CA LEU A 429 -7.24 15.48 -27.30
C LEU A 429 -7.69 16.83 -26.76
N TYR A 430 -7.60 17.04 -25.45
CA TYR A 430 -8.02 18.25 -24.75
C TYR A 430 -6.83 18.95 -24.07
N LYS A 431 -6.76 20.28 -24.19
CA LYS A 431 -5.71 21.09 -23.57
C LYS A 431 -6.20 21.78 -22.29
N ASP A 432 -5.73 21.33 -21.13
CA ASP A 432 -5.87 22.04 -19.86
C ASP A 432 -4.56 22.74 -19.46
N ASN A 433 -4.13 22.63 -18.18
CA ASN A 433 -2.77 22.92 -17.75
C ASN A 433 -1.75 21.93 -18.36
N SER A 434 -2.22 20.72 -18.70
CA SER A 434 -1.53 19.68 -19.46
C SER A 434 -2.42 19.18 -20.60
N ASN A 435 -1.82 18.54 -21.59
CA ASN A 435 -2.52 17.99 -22.76
C ASN A 435 -2.94 16.54 -22.45
N VAL A 436 -4.25 16.28 -22.36
CA VAL A 436 -4.85 14.98 -22.00
C VAL A 436 -5.54 14.39 -23.21
N ALA A 437 -5.33 13.10 -23.49
CA ALA A 437 -6.10 12.36 -24.49
C ALA A 437 -7.10 11.42 -23.79
N PHE A 438 -8.28 11.28 -24.38
CA PHE A 438 -9.33 10.35 -23.97
C PHE A 438 -9.58 9.33 -25.08
N LEU A 439 -10.04 8.13 -24.71
CA LEU A 439 -10.56 7.11 -25.62
C LEU A 439 -12.01 6.81 -25.22
N SER A 440 -12.93 6.73 -26.19
CA SER A 440 -14.37 6.60 -25.93
C SER A 440 -15.10 5.76 -26.97
N THR A 441 -16.14 5.05 -26.53
CA THR A 441 -17.09 4.32 -27.41
C THR A 441 -18.45 5.01 -27.54
N PHE A 442 -18.73 6.08 -26.79
CA PHE A 442 -20.07 6.65 -26.67
C PHE A 442 -20.15 8.18 -26.57
N VAL A 443 -19.02 8.89 -26.56
CA VAL A 443 -19.01 10.37 -26.50
C VAL A 443 -17.76 10.91 -27.20
N GLY A 444 -17.95 11.97 -28.00
CA GLY A 444 -16.88 12.67 -28.71
C GLY A 444 -16.46 13.95 -27.99
N GLU A 445 -16.12 14.98 -28.76
CA GLU A 445 -15.82 16.34 -28.26
C GLU A 445 -17.07 17.09 -27.74
N MET A 446 -18.27 16.63 -28.09
CA MET A 446 -19.54 17.27 -27.75
C MET A 446 -20.47 16.34 -26.93
N PRO A 447 -21.35 16.89 -26.07
CA PRO A 447 -21.60 18.31 -25.83
C PRO A 447 -20.60 18.97 -24.86
N ASN A 448 -20.19 20.21 -25.19
CA ASN A 448 -19.44 21.06 -24.28
C ASN A 448 -20.34 21.66 -23.18
N SER A 449 -19.76 21.87 -21.99
CA SER A 449 -20.41 22.51 -20.84
C SER A 449 -19.44 23.46 -20.11
N GLU A 450 -19.98 24.44 -19.39
CA GLU A 450 -19.14 25.34 -18.60
C GLU A 450 -18.66 24.68 -17.30
N VAL A 451 -17.37 24.81 -17.00
CA VAL A 451 -16.77 24.19 -15.81
C VAL A 451 -16.03 25.24 -14.98
N ARG A 452 -16.37 25.35 -13.69
CA ARG A 452 -15.64 26.19 -12.72
C ARG A 452 -14.25 25.58 -12.47
N ARG A 453 -13.20 26.20 -13.00
CA ARG A 453 -11.80 25.72 -12.86
C ARG A 453 -10.91 26.76 -12.19
N PHE A 454 -9.93 26.32 -11.39
CA PHE A 454 -8.92 27.21 -10.85
C PHE A 454 -7.90 27.60 -11.94
N ASP A 455 -7.51 28.88 -11.96
CA ASP A 455 -6.42 29.41 -12.77
C ASP A 455 -5.22 29.71 -11.87
N ARG A 456 -4.15 28.91 -11.99
CA ARG A 456 -2.93 29.07 -11.17
C ARG A 456 -2.19 30.39 -11.42
N LYS A 457 -2.37 31.04 -12.59
CA LYS A 457 -1.78 32.35 -12.90
C LYS A 457 -2.57 33.48 -12.25
N LYS A 458 -3.91 33.42 -12.33
CA LYS A 458 -4.82 34.43 -11.75
C LYS A 458 -5.12 34.21 -10.26
N LYS A 459 -4.77 33.03 -9.71
CA LYS A 459 -5.04 32.58 -8.32
C LYS A 459 -6.52 32.65 -7.91
N GLN A 460 -7.42 32.45 -8.86
CA GLN A 460 -8.87 32.48 -8.65
C GLN A 460 -9.56 31.36 -9.43
N HIS A 461 -10.81 31.05 -9.09
CA HIS A 461 -11.68 30.32 -10.02
C HIS A 461 -12.03 31.23 -11.20
N ILE A 462 -12.12 30.61 -12.38
CA ILE A 462 -12.78 31.16 -13.56
C ILE A 462 -13.87 30.17 -13.98
N MET A 463 -15.00 30.67 -14.48
CA MET A 463 -15.84 29.85 -15.35
C MET A 463 -15.05 29.63 -16.64
N PHE A 464 -15.07 28.40 -17.14
CA PHE A 464 -14.37 28.04 -18.35
C PHE A 464 -15.32 27.27 -19.28
N SER A 465 -15.63 27.89 -20.41
CA SER A 465 -16.42 27.35 -21.52
C SER A 465 -15.45 26.93 -22.63
N PRO A 466 -15.47 25.66 -23.09
CA PRO A 466 -14.73 25.26 -24.28
C PRO A 466 -15.19 26.05 -25.51
N LEU A 467 -14.30 26.25 -26.49
CA LEU A 467 -14.58 27.05 -27.67
C LEU A 467 -15.63 26.39 -28.57
N GLY A 468 -16.86 26.88 -28.53
CA GLY A 468 -17.95 26.44 -29.42
C GLY A 468 -19.35 26.34 -28.80
N ALA A 469 -19.58 26.82 -27.57
CA ALA A 469 -20.89 26.81 -26.93
C ALA A 469 -21.55 28.20 -26.90
N GLU A 470 -22.61 28.39 -27.67
CA GLU A 470 -23.68 29.34 -27.33
C GLU A 470 -24.80 28.58 -26.61
N ALA A 471 -25.33 29.16 -25.52
CA ALA A 471 -26.48 28.63 -24.79
C ALA A 471 -27.34 29.79 -24.25
N PRO A 472 -28.68 29.67 -24.24
CA PRO A 472 -29.57 30.75 -23.80
C PRO A 472 -29.56 30.92 -22.27
N PRO A 473 -29.87 32.13 -21.76
CA PRO A 473 -29.76 32.44 -20.35
C PRO A 473 -30.87 31.80 -19.51
N ARG A 474 -30.53 31.46 -18.26
CA ARG A 474 -31.47 31.41 -17.13
C ARG A 474 -30.86 32.12 -15.93
N GLU A 475 -31.73 32.72 -15.13
CA GLU A 475 -31.37 33.65 -14.08
C GLU A 475 -30.86 32.94 -12.81
N LEU A 476 -29.88 33.56 -12.15
CA LEU A 476 -29.45 33.23 -10.79
C LEU A 476 -29.21 34.54 -10.04
N GLU A 477 -30.04 34.83 -9.04
CA GLU A 477 -29.82 35.95 -8.14
C GLU A 477 -28.64 35.67 -7.20
N THR A 478 -27.65 36.56 -7.17
CA THR A 478 -26.59 36.54 -6.16
C THR A 478 -26.31 37.93 -5.62
N PHE A 479 -26.72 38.21 -4.39
CA PHE A 479 -26.39 39.45 -3.69
C PHE A 479 -25.10 39.31 -2.87
N ARG A 480 -24.12 40.20 -3.11
CA ARG A 480 -23.03 40.52 -2.17
C ARG A 480 -22.66 42.01 -2.28
N PHE A 481 -22.52 42.68 -1.13
CA PHE A 481 -22.03 44.06 -1.03
C PHE A 481 -20.52 44.12 -0.70
N ARG A 482 -19.93 45.33 -0.68
CA ARG A 482 -18.47 45.59 -0.84
C ARG A 482 -17.84 46.44 0.29
N TYR A 483 -16.61 46.06 0.71
CA TYR A 483 -15.42 46.91 1.02
C TYR A 483 -15.59 48.12 2.02
N PRO A 484 -14.57 48.98 2.34
CA PRO A 484 -13.13 49.04 1.95
C PRO A 484 -12.05 49.33 3.05
N GLY A 485 -10.77 49.06 2.73
CA GLY A 485 -9.55 49.75 3.26
C GLY A 485 -9.02 49.40 4.66
N GLY A 486 -7.72 49.57 5.01
CA GLY A 486 -6.51 49.82 4.20
C GLY A 486 -5.23 50.22 4.99
N GLN A 487 -4.03 49.87 4.49
CA GLN A 487 -2.65 50.36 4.86
C GLN A 487 -2.03 49.99 6.25
N ARG A 488 -0.69 50.00 6.53
CA ARG A 488 0.60 49.73 5.78
C ARG A 488 1.86 49.80 6.73
N VAL A 489 3.01 49.16 6.35
CA VAL A 489 4.47 49.47 6.70
C VAL A 489 5.32 48.62 7.71
N LEU A 490 6.32 47.86 7.17
CA LEU A 490 7.77 47.56 7.51
C LEU A 490 8.35 47.57 8.97
N CYS A 491 8.97 46.50 9.54
CA CYS A 491 10.38 45.92 9.50
C CYS A 491 11.39 46.46 10.59
N THR A 492 12.62 45.98 10.94
CA THR A 492 13.67 45.05 10.35
C THR A 492 14.79 44.56 11.36
N SER A 493 15.41 43.36 11.15
CA SER A 493 16.84 42.88 11.44
C SER A 493 17.58 42.88 12.82
N GLY A 494 18.42 41.83 13.11
CA GLY A 494 19.51 41.75 14.16
C GLY A 494 20.15 40.33 14.40
N SER A 495 21.42 40.16 14.90
CA SER A 495 22.15 38.83 15.04
C SER A 495 23.48 38.79 15.90
N VAL A 496 24.16 37.59 16.12
CA VAL A 496 25.63 37.25 16.43
C VAL A 496 25.96 36.16 17.56
N THR A 497 27.21 35.61 17.66
CA THR A 497 27.75 34.30 18.29
C THR A 497 28.50 34.39 19.68
N TYR A 498 29.40 33.54 20.29
CA TYR A 498 30.39 32.41 20.02
C TYR A 498 30.95 31.77 21.39
N SER A 499 31.93 30.84 21.68
CA SER A 499 32.78 29.72 21.06
C SER A 499 33.70 28.89 22.07
N SER A 500 34.11 27.62 21.77
CA SER A 500 35.38 26.82 22.16
C SER A 500 35.68 26.22 23.60
N ARG A 501 36.80 25.46 23.92
CA ARG A 501 37.31 24.05 23.57
C ARG A 501 38.54 23.52 24.46
N SER A 502 38.98 22.22 24.40
CA SER A 502 40.34 21.55 24.75
C SER A 502 40.57 20.64 26.04
N SER A 503 41.70 19.90 26.31
CA SER A 503 42.20 18.54 25.79
C SER A 503 43.47 17.87 26.51
N VAL A 504 43.91 16.59 26.20
CA VAL A 504 45.29 15.87 26.34
C VAL A 504 45.68 15.04 27.65
N ARG A 505 46.59 13.98 27.83
CA ARG A 505 47.17 12.69 27.19
C ARG A 505 48.04 11.77 28.20
N PRO A 506 48.53 10.49 27.88
CA PRO A 506 49.09 9.43 28.82
C PRO A 506 50.45 8.63 28.47
N ARG A 507 50.88 7.56 29.23
CA ARG A 507 51.96 6.51 28.90
C ARG A 507 51.98 5.16 29.75
N ARG A 508 52.95 4.21 29.57
CA ARG A 508 52.97 2.75 29.99
C ARG A 508 54.34 2.11 30.44
N SER A 509 54.32 0.93 31.11
CA SER A 509 55.36 -0.15 31.16
C SER A 509 54.72 -1.58 31.31
N PHE A 510 55.50 -2.68 31.46
CA PHE A 510 55.00 -4.09 31.47
C PHE A 510 55.58 -4.99 32.58
N ASP A 511 54.68 -5.68 33.29
CA ASP A 511 54.84 -6.97 34.01
C ASP A 511 53.57 -7.80 33.70
N CYS A 512 53.55 -9.12 33.95
CA CYS A 512 52.31 -9.89 33.81
C CYS A 512 51.33 -9.58 34.95
N HIS A 513 50.07 -9.29 34.59
CA HIS A 513 49.08 -8.76 35.51
C HIS A 513 48.67 -9.82 36.57
N PRO A 514 48.41 -9.44 37.84
CA PRO A 514 47.78 -10.36 38.78
C PRO A 514 46.45 -10.90 38.20
N GLY A 515 46.28 -12.23 38.25
CA GLY A 515 45.23 -12.98 37.52
C GLY A 515 45.75 -13.87 36.38
N TYR A 516 47.04 -13.77 36.04
CA TYR A 516 47.69 -14.58 35.00
C TYR A 516 48.71 -15.56 35.61
N PHE A 517 48.75 -16.77 35.07
CA PHE A 517 49.74 -17.82 35.33
C PHE A 517 50.84 -17.76 34.26
N VAL A 518 52.08 -18.07 34.64
CA VAL A 518 53.23 -17.99 33.73
C VAL A 518 53.61 -19.42 33.29
N CYS A 519 53.47 -19.71 32.00
CA CYS A 519 53.88 -20.99 31.42
C CYS A 519 55.35 -21.27 31.72
N ASN A 520 55.61 -22.44 32.28
CA ASN A 520 56.83 -22.71 33.05
C ASN A 520 58.11 -22.62 32.19
N SER A 521 58.03 -23.03 30.91
CA SER A 521 59.16 -23.03 29.97
C SER A 521 59.28 -21.77 29.10
N SER A 522 58.16 -21.14 28.74
CA SER A 522 58.13 -20.08 27.70
C SER A 522 58.00 -18.64 28.23
N LYS A 523 57.66 -18.46 29.51
CA LYS A 523 57.29 -17.16 30.11
C LYS A 523 56.12 -16.44 29.43
N ILE A 524 55.33 -17.15 28.63
CA ILE A 524 54.01 -16.68 28.16
C ILE A 524 53.08 -16.65 29.38
N CYS A 525 52.20 -15.65 29.44
CA CYS A 525 51.27 -15.47 30.56
C CYS A 525 49.85 -15.80 30.10
N VAL A 526 49.34 -16.93 30.59
CA VAL A 526 48.00 -17.48 30.34
C VAL A 526 47.07 -17.04 31.48
N GLU A 527 45.79 -16.79 31.22
CA GLU A 527 44.85 -16.38 32.28
C GLU A 527 44.50 -17.55 33.21
N GLN A 528 44.28 -17.30 34.51
CA GLN A 528 43.98 -18.35 35.50
C GLN A 528 42.69 -19.18 35.25
N ARG A 529 41.90 -18.84 34.22
CA ARG A 529 40.75 -19.61 33.74
C ARG A 529 41.11 -20.71 32.73
N PHE A 530 42.22 -20.56 32.01
CA PHE A 530 42.80 -21.57 31.11
C PHE A 530 43.84 -22.37 31.90
N ILE A 531 43.35 -22.96 32.99
CA ILE A 531 44.07 -23.86 33.88
C ILE A 531 43.07 -24.93 34.25
N CYS A 532 43.28 -26.14 33.75
CA CYS A 532 42.43 -27.30 33.94
C CYS A 532 41.07 -27.21 33.24
N ASP A 533 41.10 -26.80 31.97
CA ASP A 533 39.93 -26.78 31.06
C ASP A 533 39.97 -27.88 29.97
N ASP A 534 40.92 -28.82 30.08
CA ASP A 534 41.15 -29.97 29.18
C ASP A 534 41.77 -29.58 27.81
N TYR A 535 42.19 -28.30 27.64
CA TYR A 535 42.97 -27.81 26.52
C TYR A 535 44.37 -27.37 26.95
N LYS A 536 45.31 -27.34 26.00
CA LYS A 536 46.74 -27.13 26.25
C LYS A 536 47.20 -25.78 25.69
N ASP A 537 47.02 -24.71 26.45
CA ASP A 537 47.30 -23.33 26.04
C ASP A 537 48.75 -22.89 26.33
N CYS A 538 49.42 -23.50 27.32
CA CYS A 538 50.87 -23.45 27.46
C CYS A 538 51.53 -24.46 26.52
N GLU A 539 52.54 -24.05 25.73
CA GLU A 539 53.25 -24.94 24.80
C GLU A 539 53.89 -26.18 25.46
N ASP A 540 54.22 -26.10 26.75
CA ASP A 540 54.72 -27.22 27.56
C ASP A 540 53.61 -28.04 28.26
N GLY A 541 52.40 -27.50 28.37
CA GLY A 541 51.25 -28.11 29.05
C GLY A 541 51.29 -27.98 30.58
N SER A 542 52.05 -27.01 31.11
CA SER A 542 52.20 -26.78 32.56
C SER A 542 50.96 -26.19 33.25
N ASP A 543 50.00 -25.72 32.47
CA ASP A 543 48.62 -25.34 32.82
C ASP A 543 47.79 -26.54 33.26
N GLU A 544 47.75 -27.61 32.45
CA GLU A 544 46.92 -28.81 32.70
C GLU A 544 47.50 -29.77 33.76
N TRP A 545 48.47 -29.33 34.54
CA TRP A 545 49.13 -30.17 35.56
C TRP A 545 48.47 -29.99 36.94
N ASN A 546 48.21 -31.12 37.62
CA ASN A 546 47.66 -31.18 38.99
C ASN A 546 46.17 -30.76 39.16
N CYS A 547 45.37 -30.75 38.10
CA CYS A 547 43.98 -30.26 38.06
C CYS A 547 43.03 -30.73 39.16
N ILE A 548 43.18 -31.97 39.63
CA ILE A 548 42.43 -32.51 40.77
C ILE A 548 42.53 -31.59 42.00
N LYS A 549 43.68 -30.92 42.23
CA LYS A 549 43.88 -29.97 43.34
C LYS A 549 43.17 -28.62 43.16
N VAL A 550 42.84 -28.22 41.93
CA VAL A 550 42.10 -26.98 41.65
C VAL A 550 40.64 -27.19 42.03
N TRP A 551 40.02 -28.27 41.55
CA TRP A 551 38.67 -28.68 41.93
C TRP A 551 38.55 -28.98 43.43
N PHE A 552 39.52 -29.69 44.03
CA PHE A 552 39.51 -29.94 45.47
C PHE A 552 39.58 -28.65 46.32
N ARG A 553 40.12 -27.54 45.78
CA ARG A 553 40.07 -26.22 46.42
C ARG A 553 38.70 -25.54 46.23
N LYS A 554 38.09 -25.57 45.04
CA LYS A 554 36.72 -25.06 44.80
C LYS A 554 35.73 -25.70 45.78
N PHE A 555 35.71 -27.03 45.86
CA PHE A 555 34.85 -27.78 46.78
C PHE A 555 35.15 -27.50 48.27
N LYS A 556 36.43 -27.34 48.66
CA LYS A 556 36.77 -26.93 50.05
C LYS A 556 36.38 -25.49 50.39
N ALA A 557 36.22 -24.63 49.40
CA ALA A 557 35.71 -23.27 49.57
C ALA A 557 34.18 -23.20 49.60
N GLY A 558 33.48 -24.35 49.49
CA GLY A 558 32.02 -24.42 49.49
C GLY A 558 31.37 -24.09 48.15
N ASN A 559 32.15 -23.89 47.08
CA ASN A 559 31.61 -23.82 45.73
C ASN A 559 31.52 -25.25 45.16
N PHE A 560 30.29 -25.73 45.01
CA PHE A 560 29.95 -27.03 44.42
C PHE A 560 29.28 -26.90 43.04
N ASP A 561 29.28 -25.69 42.47
CA ASP A 561 28.81 -25.49 41.10
C ASP A 561 29.74 -26.20 40.11
N ILE A 562 29.12 -26.76 39.07
CA ILE A 562 29.75 -27.62 38.06
C ILE A 562 29.63 -26.98 36.67
N GLU A 563 28.79 -25.95 36.52
CA GLU A 563 28.64 -25.18 35.28
C GLU A 563 29.79 -24.17 35.10
N ASP A 564 30.04 -23.82 33.83
CA ASP A 564 31.04 -22.83 33.44
C ASP A 564 30.64 -21.41 33.87
N GLU A 565 31.57 -20.65 34.46
CA GLU A 565 31.36 -19.22 34.69
C GLU A 565 31.20 -18.44 33.35
N PRO A 566 30.32 -17.43 33.28
CA PRO A 566 29.98 -16.75 32.02
C PRO A 566 31.19 -16.20 31.25
N ARG A 567 31.54 -16.88 30.15
CA ARG A 567 32.71 -16.58 29.32
C ARG A 567 32.64 -15.15 28.74
N SER A 568 33.68 -14.34 28.98
CA SER A 568 33.73 -12.93 28.56
C SER A 568 33.73 -12.75 27.03
N GLY A 569 32.65 -12.22 26.48
CA GLY A 569 32.49 -12.00 25.03
C GLY A 569 33.47 -10.97 24.43
N ARG A 570 33.62 -11.03 23.09
CA ARG A 570 34.50 -10.14 22.32
C ARG A 570 34.07 -8.66 22.45
N PRO A 571 34.97 -7.70 22.75
CA PRO A 571 34.60 -6.30 22.94
C PRO A 571 33.89 -5.66 21.74
N THR A 572 32.82 -4.91 22.01
CA THR A 572 32.06 -4.14 21.01
C THR A 572 32.91 -3.00 20.47
N LYS A 573 33.18 -2.99 19.15
CA LYS A 573 34.16 -2.09 18.50
C LYS A 573 33.66 -0.64 18.26
N VAL A 574 32.60 -0.20 18.94
CA VAL A 574 31.97 1.12 18.77
C VAL A 574 31.56 1.65 20.15
N ASP A 575 31.97 2.89 20.47
CA ASP A 575 31.53 3.57 21.69
C ASP A 575 30.07 4.02 21.53
N CYS A 576 29.22 3.62 22.49
CA CYS A 576 27.81 3.98 22.52
C CYS A 576 27.56 5.46 22.85
N GLU A 577 28.50 6.14 23.50
CA GLU A 577 28.37 7.56 23.88
C GLU A 577 28.82 8.49 22.75
N GLU A 578 29.90 8.13 22.04
CA GLU A 578 30.32 8.80 20.80
C GLU A 578 29.20 8.76 19.74
N LEU A 579 28.56 7.59 19.58
CA LEU A 579 27.42 7.41 18.69
C LEU A 579 26.24 8.32 19.05
N LYS A 580 25.90 8.49 20.35
CA LYS A 580 24.86 9.44 20.78
C LYS A 580 25.23 10.88 20.44
N GLN A 581 26.49 11.28 20.69
CA GLN A 581 26.94 12.64 20.43
C GLN A 581 26.85 13.04 18.96
N MET A 582 27.06 12.11 18.02
CA MET A 582 26.82 12.34 16.59
C MET A 582 25.32 12.59 16.29
N ILE A 583 24.44 11.79 16.90
CA ILE A 583 22.98 11.84 16.67
C ILE A 583 22.36 13.12 17.28
N ASP A 584 22.84 13.58 18.44
CA ASP A 584 22.36 14.83 19.04
C ASP A 584 22.93 16.09 18.39
N GLN A 585 24.02 15.98 17.61
CA GLN A 585 24.53 17.07 16.77
C GLN A 585 23.73 17.23 15.46
N ASP A 586 23.41 16.14 14.74
CA ASP A 586 22.41 16.16 13.67
C ASP A 586 21.51 14.91 13.72
N ARG A 587 20.25 15.13 14.12
CA ARG A 587 19.22 14.08 14.21
C ARG A 587 18.74 13.56 12.85
N ASN A 588 19.25 14.09 11.75
CA ASN A 588 19.00 13.62 10.38
C ASN A 588 20.18 12.83 9.77
N VAL A 589 21.30 12.70 10.49
CA VAL A 589 22.51 12.07 9.97
C VAL A 589 22.25 10.61 9.56
N SER A 590 22.76 10.20 8.38
CA SER A 590 22.49 8.86 7.87
C SER A 590 23.38 7.81 8.56
N THR A 591 22.86 6.59 8.74
CA THR A 591 23.65 5.47 9.31
C THR A 591 24.85 5.10 8.44
N ARG A 592 24.85 5.46 7.14
CA ARG A 592 25.99 5.31 6.23
C ARG A 592 27.03 6.42 6.42
N THR A 593 26.62 7.62 6.82
CA THR A 593 27.52 8.73 7.20
C THR A 593 28.24 8.38 8.50
N ILE A 594 27.49 8.01 9.54
CA ILE A 594 28.04 7.55 10.84
C ILE A 594 29.05 6.39 10.62
N ALA A 595 28.70 5.43 9.77
CA ALA A 595 29.56 4.27 9.47
C ALA A 595 30.91 4.65 8.82
N LEU A 596 30.93 5.68 7.99
CA LEU A 596 32.15 6.22 7.38
C LEU A 596 32.98 7.04 8.37
N GLU A 597 32.31 7.77 9.28
CA GLU A 597 32.95 8.65 10.25
C GLU A 597 33.54 7.90 11.46
N LEU A 598 32.98 6.72 11.79
CA LEU A 598 33.48 5.80 12.83
C LEU A 598 34.31 4.62 12.28
N ASP A 599 34.63 4.58 10.98
CA ASP A 599 35.36 3.48 10.29
C ASP A 599 34.86 2.06 10.66
N VAL A 600 33.54 1.86 10.54
CA VAL A 600 32.89 0.57 10.86
C VAL A 600 31.80 0.21 9.85
N CYS A 601 31.58 -1.08 9.67
CA CYS A 601 30.51 -1.58 8.79
C CYS A 601 29.14 -1.06 9.26
N GLN A 602 28.30 -0.56 8.33
CA GLN A 602 26.98 0.01 8.63
C GLN A 602 26.08 -0.91 9.47
N LYS A 603 26.21 -2.23 9.31
CA LYS A 603 25.49 -3.24 10.12
C LYS A 603 25.82 -3.16 11.62
N ILE A 604 27.03 -2.74 11.98
CA ILE A 604 27.44 -2.51 13.37
C ILE A 604 26.70 -1.29 13.92
N ILE A 605 26.71 -0.16 13.21
CA ILE A 605 25.95 1.05 13.60
C ILE A 605 24.46 0.74 13.78
N VAL A 606 23.84 0.02 12.84
CA VAL A 606 22.42 -0.37 12.93
C VAL A 606 22.13 -1.28 14.14
N ASN A 607 23.08 -2.13 14.54
CA ASN A 607 22.93 -2.94 15.76
C ASN A 607 23.15 -2.11 17.03
N THR A 608 24.19 -1.28 17.09
CA THR A 608 24.46 -0.42 18.26
C THR A 608 23.31 0.56 18.50
N LEU A 609 22.73 1.15 17.45
CA LEU A 609 21.52 2.00 17.53
C LEU A 609 20.35 1.29 18.22
N LYS A 610 20.11 0.01 17.90
CA LYS A 610 19.09 -0.80 18.58
C LYS A 610 19.45 -1.03 20.06
N HIS A 611 20.70 -1.36 20.38
CA HIS A 611 21.14 -1.55 21.76
C HIS A 611 21.03 -0.27 22.62
N ILE A 612 21.13 0.92 22.03
CA ILE A 612 20.89 2.20 22.73
C ILE A 612 19.43 2.70 22.60
N ASN A 613 18.49 1.87 22.13
CA ASN A 613 17.07 2.18 21.92
C ASN A 613 16.77 3.39 21.00
N VAL A 614 17.70 3.77 20.12
CA VAL A 614 17.50 4.85 19.15
C VAL A 614 16.88 4.31 17.87
N THR A 615 15.72 4.87 17.48
CA THR A 615 14.96 4.48 16.30
C THR A 615 14.79 5.65 15.34
N PHE A 616 14.97 5.41 14.04
CA PHE A 616 14.70 6.42 13.01
C PHE A 616 13.20 6.72 12.93
N LYS A 617 12.84 8.00 12.88
CA LYS A 617 11.46 8.48 12.70
C LYS A 617 11.43 9.53 11.60
N PHE A 618 10.40 9.50 10.75
CA PHE A 618 10.23 10.48 9.68
C PHE A 618 9.93 11.88 10.26
N ASN A 619 10.53 12.91 9.66
CA ASN A 619 10.26 14.30 10.01
C ASN A 619 8.79 14.66 9.75
N ARG A 620 8.14 15.26 10.75
CA ARG A 620 6.75 15.72 10.66
C ARG A 620 6.66 16.97 9.79
N TRP A 621 5.87 16.91 8.73
CA TRP A 621 5.54 18.09 7.92
C TRP A 621 4.80 19.13 8.77
N VAL A 622 5.30 20.36 8.75
CA VAL A 622 4.67 21.53 9.37
C VAL A 622 4.10 22.39 8.24
N PRO A 623 2.80 22.78 8.25
CA PRO A 623 2.17 23.43 7.11
C PRO A 623 2.83 24.72 6.63
N HIS A 624 3.40 25.51 7.55
CA HIS A 624 4.13 26.75 7.27
C HIS A 624 5.30 26.91 8.23
N GLU A 625 6.42 27.44 7.75
CA GLU A 625 7.51 27.92 8.60
C GLU A 625 7.10 29.26 9.22
N LEU A 626 6.71 29.22 10.50
CA LEU A 626 6.16 30.39 11.21
C LEU A 626 7.26 31.33 11.72
N THR A 627 7.11 32.64 11.49
CA THR A 627 8.01 33.64 12.08
C THR A 627 7.87 33.70 13.60
N ALA A 628 8.82 34.37 14.28
CA ALA A 628 8.70 34.64 15.71
C ALA A 628 7.44 35.46 16.06
N GLU A 629 7.04 36.37 15.18
CA GLU A 629 5.84 37.19 15.34
C GLU A 629 4.55 36.36 15.20
N ASP A 630 4.48 35.44 14.22
CA ASP A 630 3.34 34.52 14.06
C ASP A 630 3.20 33.58 15.26
N LYS A 631 4.32 33.07 15.76
CA LYS A 631 4.39 32.26 17.00
C LYS A 631 3.87 33.08 18.20
N GLY A 632 4.25 34.36 18.30
CA GLY A 632 3.74 35.30 19.30
C GLY A 632 2.22 35.53 19.19
N LYS A 633 1.73 35.91 18.01
CA LYS A 633 0.29 36.13 17.72
C LYS A 633 -0.54 34.90 18.06
N ARG A 634 -0.12 33.70 17.62
CA ARG A 634 -0.80 32.43 17.93
C ARG A 634 -0.81 32.15 19.43
N LYS A 635 0.32 32.34 20.14
CA LYS A 635 0.40 32.16 21.60
C LYS A 635 -0.59 33.11 22.32
N SER A 636 -0.62 34.38 21.95
CA SER A 636 -1.53 35.37 22.56
C SER A 636 -3.01 35.06 22.28
N ALA A 637 -3.36 34.67 21.05
CA ALA A 637 -4.73 34.27 20.70
C ALA A 637 -5.19 33.03 21.49
N CYS A 638 -4.34 32.00 21.60
CA CYS A 638 -4.63 30.83 22.42
C CYS A 638 -4.78 31.20 23.91
N LEU A 639 -3.95 32.10 24.44
CA LEU A 639 -4.04 32.55 25.84
C LEU A 639 -5.26 33.42 26.12
N ALA A 640 -5.78 34.18 25.15
CA ALA A 640 -7.06 34.87 25.27
C ALA A 640 -8.21 33.86 25.35
N LEU A 641 -8.34 32.99 24.33
CA LEU A 641 -9.39 31.96 24.29
C LEU A 641 -9.37 31.03 25.52
N LEU A 642 -8.20 30.74 26.10
CA LEU A 642 -8.06 29.98 27.35
C LEU A 642 -8.44 30.75 28.63
N ARG A 643 -8.44 32.08 28.62
CA ARG A 643 -8.98 32.92 29.71
C ARG A 643 -10.49 33.05 29.58
N ASP A 644 -10.98 33.25 28.37
CA ASP A 644 -12.39 33.51 28.12
C ASP A 644 -13.21 32.23 28.32
N GLN A 645 -12.71 31.07 27.87
CA GLN A 645 -13.26 29.73 28.19
C GLN A 645 -13.22 29.37 29.70
N LYS A 646 -12.46 30.10 30.52
CA LYS A 646 -12.46 29.94 31.99
C LYS A 646 -13.44 30.87 32.71
N LYS A 647 -14.04 31.83 32.00
CA LYS A 647 -15.08 32.72 32.53
C LYS A 647 -16.47 32.30 32.04
N GLU A 648 -16.57 31.98 30.75
CA GLU A 648 -17.82 31.63 30.07
C GLU A 648 -17.58 30.39 29.20
N LYS A 649 -18.64 29.63 28.89
CA LYS A 649 -18.54 28.46 28.01
C LYS A 649 -18.54 28.87 26.53
N ILE A 650 -17.52 29.61 26.09
CA ILE A 650 -17.48 30.21 24.74
C ILE A 650 -17.57 29.17 23.60
N LEU A 651 -17.23 27.90 23.86
CA LEU A 651 -17.39 26.81 22.89
C LEU A 651 -18.85 26.53 22.53
N ASP A 652 -19.77 26.67 23.49
CA ASP A 652 -21.19 26.34 23.36
C ASP A 652 -21.91 27.32 22.40
N ILE A 653 -21.21 28.39 21.97
CA ILE A 653 -21.67 29.45 21.07
C ILE A 653 -20.74 29.67 19.84
N ILE A 654 -19.68 28.88 19.67
CA ILE A 654 -18.73 29.02 18.55
C ILE A 654 -19.13 28.11 17.37
N VAL A 655 -19.45 28.72 16.23
CA VAL A 655 -19.59 28.04 14.94
C VAL A 655 -18.32 28.30 14.10
N THR A 656 -17.74 27.25 13.51
CA THR A 656 -16.53 27.34 12.69
C THR A 656 -16.76 26.86 11.26
N CYS A 657 -16.26 27.60 10.27
CA CYS A 657 -16.27 27.21 8.86
C CYS A 657 -14.84 27.14 8.29
N TYR A 658 -14.64 26.32 7.25
CA TYR A 658 -13.40 26.21 6.48
C TYR A 658 -13.69 25.68 5.07
N GLU A 659 -12.90 26.07 4.08
CA GLU A 659 -13.00 25.60 2.69
C GLU A 659 -11.85 24.61 2.39
N LYS A 660 -12.15 23.31 2.37
CA LYS A 660 -11.23 22.23 1.92
C LYS A 660 -11.49 21.97 0.43
N TRP A 661 -10.43 21.75 -0.35
CA TRP A 661 -10.57 21.27 -1.73
C TRP A 661 -10.82 19.75 -1.72
N VAL A 662 -11.78 19.33 -2.53
CA VAL A 662 -12.10 17.92 -2.86
C VAL A 662 -11.63 17.67 -4.28
#